data_AF-A0A964AP57-F1
#
_entry.id   AF-A0A964AP57-F1
#
_cell.length_a   1.000
_cell.length_b   1.000
_cell.length_c   1.000
_cell.angle_alpha   90.00
_cell.angle_beta   90.00
_cell.angle_gamma   90.00
#
_symmetry.space_group_name_H-M   'P 1'
#
loop_
_entity.id
_entity.type
_entity.pdbx_description
1 polymer ?
#
loop_
_entity_poly.entity_id
_entity_poly.type
_entity_poly.pdbx_seq_one_letter_code
_entity_poly.pdbx_strand_id
1 'polypeptide(L)'
;MGVLPDMIKRPAWAFFEWLRTWWFDLTQRQRVHYSVLALLMVGSVAHFLVFAVYYIEDAGISFAYARNFVDGEGWVTFPGGERVEGFSNPLWTWLIALAYAIGIPPWTSSKVMGALFGALCIPLSYFIARRCRPGADDHAALLPPFFLAASSTAAIWHASGLENGLFSVLLAAGMLQVLREAERPERFPWSAVLFLGLALTRPEGILYAAMGGFTRLLLAVRDRRLVGPILRWLVVFWAPFLVYHAWRYNYFAWEWPNTYYAKLSGEDRFQLWKWNTRGWRYLRNYMSAFGFAFILPVFALGLTTLRDWRRWLVVGLTALGAVLYLWDGRAGIPADFDPDWLNWLQRRWDNARVLFTLSAVATVSLATLIRRGGIARLQVVLMTAAGVFFILYSGNDWMAQWRFLSYIVVPGFVLLGLGVAELLACLPVSEERGRLRGVVTAVVLVAVGAPNIWNSAWSAPEPETSVSDVYKRVRYMTWVQRRLHLDRVVLFDVDMGAHMYYSGWRIIDVAGLVDVPMARHSYEKTFIKEYVLNEGRPTFAHMHGGWASKVKIFSHPEFKRDYLEIPGYPAGRRALHVGNHIRRDLFIKDAYSGPPTREHRFTGGVTLEGWDVPAPEVPVEGELYIELWLRAGFRKSDFRVLVVLDDGKGHVHAAALPPGYDWYNPTEWKRSEHIHNRYTFALPGSLPEGRYHLGVVLLDVETGEVLRPLAQPEDPQPARYMDGELFLGEVVKIVSRESATAEADADRQRMVELARSDRCGDAWQAWREARWHIFKNKSYHEEFEPQAMSEVAACYANRAAATDDVQEKVRALTEARWYDHDLDLVTDQARPLAAELDAAGDACAAALDWECAYGNYRDALALDPRLSWTRRKAEQARDLRLGIKGKTPLPEGVTLPPPVKPDKPEPRKPPPIPPREGDDDAGDEGDDADEADASEEAPPPRLGPAGLRPDFRQLKKTPEGLEPTEE
;
A
#
# COMPACT_ATOMS: atom_id res chain seq x y z
N MET A 1 -43.72 17.35 -11.10
CA MET A 1 -43.06 17.27 -12.42
C MET A 1 -43.84 18.22 -13.31
N GLY A 2 -43.17 19.14 -14.00
CA GLY A 2 -43.85 20.17 -14.78
C GLY A 2 -43.02 21.41 -15.16
N VAL A 3 -41.70 21.42 -14.93
CA VAL A 3 -40.81 22.46 -15.48
C VAL A 3 -39.46 21.78 -15.74
N LEU A 4 -39.26 21.20 -16.93
CA LEU A 4 -37.94 20.72 -17.36
C LEU A 4 -37.71 20.70 -18.89
N PRO A 5 -38.71 20.88 -19.80
CA PRO A 5 -38.38 20.95 -21.24
C PRO A 5 -37.87 22.31 -21.75
N ASP A 6 -37.96 23.40 -20.99
CA ASP A 6 -37.69 24.77 -21.51
C ASP A 6 -36.30 25.35 -21.19
N MET A 7 -35.43 24.61 -20.48
CA MET A 7 -34.14 25.17 -20.03
C MET A 7 -33.00 25.12 -21.05
N ILE A 8 -33.13 24.36 -22.14
CA ILE A 8 -32.00 24.10 -23.07
C ILE A 8 -31.89 25.20 -24.17
N LYS A 9 -32.86 26.13 -24.27
CA LYS A 9 -32.86 27.21 -25.28
C LYS A 9 -32.65 28.63 -24.73
N ARG A 10 -32.38 28.80 -23.44
CA ARG A 10 -32.22 30.15 -22.86
C ARG A 10 -30.76 30.62 -22.93
N PRO A 11 -30.46 31.85 -23.39
CA PRO A 11 -29.09 32.36 -23.39
C PRO A 11 -28.57 32.51 -21.96
N ALA A 12 -27.24 32.56 -21.78
CA ALA A 12 -26.59 32.77 -20.49
C ALA A 12 -27.20 33.94 -19.67
N TRP A 13 -27.75 34.97 -20.33
CA TRP A 13 -28.45 36.09 -19.70
C TRP A 13 -29.63 35.64 -18.81
N ALA A 14 -30.37 34.60 -19.19
CA ALA A 14 -31.54 34.13 -18.45
C ALA A 14 -31.18 33.45 -17.13
N PHE A 15 -29.99 32.84 -17.04
CA PHE A 15 -29.47 32.30 -15.79
C PHE A 15 -29.09 33.43 -14.83
N PHE A 16 -28.39 34.46 -15.34
CA PHE A 16 -28.06 35.64 -14.55
C PHE A 16 -29.30 36.39 -14.08
N GLU A 17 -30.32 36.52 -14.92
CA GLU A 17 -31.59 37.14 -14.53
C GLU A 17 -32.33 36.31 -13.49
N TRP A 18 -32.39 34.99 -13.64
CA TRP A 18 -32.95 34.11 -12.62
C TRP A 18 -32.21 34.22 -11.28
N LEU A 19 -30.87 34.22 -11.32
CA LEU A 19 -30.03 34.37 -10.12
C LEU A 19 -30.27 35.72 -9.45
N ARG A 20 -30.39 36.78 -10.26
CA ARG A 20 -30.69 38.15 -9.82
C ARG A 20 -32.06 38.19 -9.13
N THR A 21 -33.12 37.71 -9.80
CA THR A 21 -34.48 37.67 -9.23
C THR A 21 -34.51 36.84 -7.95
N TRP A 22 -33.91 35.65 -7.98
CA TRP A 22 -33.81 34.79 -6.81
C TRP A 22 -33.13 35.50 -5.64
N TRP A 23 -32.00 36.16 -5.85
CA TRP A 23 -31.25 36.87 -4.80
C TRP A 23 -32.02 38.03 -4.19
N PHE A 24 -32.75 38.80 -5.01
CA PHE A 24 -33.54 39.93 -4.54
C PHE A 24 -34.84 39.51 -3.85
N ASP A 25 -35.40 38.34 -4.21
CA ASP A 25 -36.56 37.72 -3.55
C ASP A 25 -36.25 37.19 -2.14
N LEU A 26 -34.97 36.97 -1.82
CA LEU A 26 -34.55 36.55 -0.49
C LEU A 26 -34.72 37.66 0.54
N THR A 27 -35.04 37.27 1.77
CA THR A 27 -34.94 38.19 2.91
C THR A 27 -33.47 38.60 3.13
N GLN A 28 -33.24 39.77 3.74
CA GLN A 28 -31.87 40.23 4.06
C GLN A 28 -31.09 39.18 4.86
N ARG A 29 -31.75 38.47 5.78
CA ARG A 29 -31.13 37.39 6.56
C ARG A 29 -30.75 36.19 5.71
N GLN A 30 -31.61 35.77 4.78
CA GLN A 30 -31.30 34.68 3.86
C GLN A 30 -30.09 35.04 2.97
N ARG A 31 -30.03 36.29 2.49
CA ARG A 31 -28.85 36.81 1.77
C ARG A 31 -27.58 36.67 2.61
N VAL A 32 -27.61 37.13 3.88
CA VAL A 32 -26.47 36.98 4.80
C VAL A 32 -26.07 35.50 4.97
N HIS A 33 -27.03 34.60 5.20
CA HIS A 33 -26.73 33.19 5.38
C HIS A 33 -26.07 32.58 4.14
N TYR A 34 -26.58 32.87 2.94
CA TYR A 34 -25.99 32.35 1.70
C TYR A 34 -24.64 32.97 1.39
N SER A 35 -24.41 34.27 1.67
CA SER A 35 -23.09 34.88 1.59
C SER A 35 -22.10 34.22 2.54
N VAL A 36 -22.49 33.98 3.80
CA VAL A 36 -21.63 33.29 4.78
C VAL A 36 -21.35 31.85 4.34
N LEU A 37 -22.33 31.12 3.82
CA LEU A 37 -22.11 29.77 3.30
C LEU A 37 -21.14 29.77 2.11
N ALA A 38 -21.25 30.71 1.19
CA ALA A 38 -20.30 30.86 0.09
C ALA A 38 -18.87 31.13 0.60
N LEU A 39 -18.73 32.03 1.59
CA LEU A 39 -17.44 32.29 2.24
C LEU A 39 -16.89 31.05 2.96
N LEU A 40 -17.73 30.28 3.64
CA LEU A 40 -17.32 29.05 4.32
C LEU A 40 -16.97 27.93 3.33
N MET A 41 -17.61 27.87 2.16
CA MET A 41 -17.21 26.95 1.09
C MET A 41 -15.82 27.32 0.55
N VAL A 42 -15.57 28.60 0.28
CA VAL A 42 -14.24 29.09 -0.11
C VAL A 42 -13.21 28.82 0.99
N GLY A 43 -13.55 29.08 2.24
CA GLY A 43 -12.70 28.79 3.39
C GLY A 43 -12.38 27.30 3.55
N SER A 44 -13.37 26.42 3.32
CA SER A 44 -13.16 24.96 3.34
C SER A 44 -12.23 24.50 2.23
N VAL A 45 -12.33 25.10 1.02
CA VAL A 45 -11.40 24.80 -0.08
C VAL A 45 -10.01 25.34 0.23
N ALA A 46 -9.89 26.56 0.78
CA ALA A 46 -8.61 27.11 1.21
C ALA A 46 -7.93 26.24 2.27
N HIS A 47 -8.70 25.74 3.25
CA HIS A 47 -8.19 24.81 4.26
C HIS A 47 -7.80 23.45 3.66
N PHE A 48 -8.59 22.91 2.73
CA PHE A 48 -8.23 21.72 1.96
C PHE A 48 -6.90 21.88 1.22
N LEU A 49 -6.65 23.06 0.62
CA LEU A 49 -5.44 23.33 -0.17
C LEU A 49 -4.15 23.27 0.66
N VAL A 50 -4.22 23.43 1.99
CA VAL A 50 -3.09 23.17 2.90
C VAL A 50 -2.57 21.74 2.76
N PHE A 51 -3.45 20.80 2.38
CA PHE A 51 -3.16 19.38 2.18
C PHE A 51 -3.22 18.97 0.70
N ALA A 52 -3.10 19.92 -0.24
CA ALA A 52 -3.24 19.65 -1.67
C ALA A 52 -2.27 18.57 -2.18
N VAL A 53 -1.06 18.47 -1.62
CA VAL A 53 -0.04 17.47 -1.99
C VAL A 53 -0.17 16.14 -1.23
N TYR A 54 -1.08 16.05 -0.25
CA TYR A 54 -1.21 14.89 0.62
C TYR A 54 -1.92 13.71 -0.07
N TYR A 55 -1.20 12.63 -0.39
CA TYR A 55 -1.80 11.38 -0.84
C TYR A 55 -1.41 10.27 0.12
N ILE A 56 -2.40 9.67 0.76
CA ILE A 56 -2.17 8.48 1.59
C ILE A 56 -1.88 7.29 0.69
N GLU A 57 -1.01 6.40 1.14
CA GLU A 57 -0.57 5.25 0.34
C GLU A 57 -1.74 4.37 -0.17
N ASP A 58 -2.75 4.14 0.66
CA ASP A 58 -3.96 3.38 0.29
C ASP A 58 -4.69 3.95 -0.95
N ALA A 59 -4.56 5.25 -1.25
CA ALA A 59 -5.19 5.84 -2.42
C ALA A 59 -4.59 5.31 -3.73
N GLY A 60 -3.28 4.99 -3.74
CA GLY A 60 -2.59 4.44 -4.90
C GLY A 60 -3.19 3.11 -5.38
N ILE A 61 -3.74 2.30 -4.46
CA ILE A 61 -4.45 1.05 -4.79
C ILE A 61 -5.66 1.37 -5.67
N SER A 62 -6.52 2.30 -5.23
CA SER A 62 -7.72 2.68 -6.01
C SER A 62 -7.36 3.25 -7.37
N PHE A 63 -6.25 4.00 -7.46
CA PHE A 63 -5.78 4.59 -8.70
C PHE A 63 -5.25 3.54 -9.67
N ALA A 64 -4.50 2.54 -9.18
CA ALA A 64 -4.01 1.44 -9.99
C ALA A 64 -5.17 0.60 -10.55
N TYR A 65 -6.17 0.23 -9.74
CA TYR A 65 -7.35 -0.48 -10.23
C TYR A 65 -8.14 0.32 -11.27
N ALA A 66 -8.29 1.64 -11.06
CA ALA A 66 -8.98 2.50 -12.00
C ALA A 66 -8.25 2.59 -13.35
N ARG A 67 -6.92 2.68 -13.34
CA ARG A 67 -6.09 2.64 -14.54
C ARG A 67 -6.21 1.30 -15.25
N ASN A 68 -5.93 0.20 -14.54
CA ASN A 68 -5.92 -1.15 -15.10
C ASN A 68 -7.28 -1.49 -15.75
N PHE A 69 -8.40 -1.10 -15.13
CA PHE A 69 -9.72 -1.32 -15.72
C PHE A 69 -9.92 -0.59 -17.05
N VAL A 70 -9.48 0.67 -17.14
CA VAL A 70 -9.63 1.50 -18.35
C VAL A 70 -8.66 1.07 -19.44
N ASP A 71 -7.47 0.60 -19.07
CA ASP A 71 -6.44 0.12 -19.99
C ASP A 71 -6.73 -1.28 -20.56
N GLY A 72 -7.82 -1.94 -20.12
CA GLY A 72 -8.29 -3.23 -20.68
C GLY A 72 -7.93 -4.46 -19.84
N GLU A 73 -7.11 -4.30 -18.81
CA GLU A 73 -6.66 -5.37 -17.90
C GLU A 73 -7.78 -5.89 -16.96
N GLY A 74 -8.80 -5.05 -16.75
CA GLY A 74 -9.91 -5.30 -15.83
C GLY A 74 -9.59 -4.92 -14.39
N TRP A 75 -10.43 -5.38 -13.45
CA TRP A 75 -10.23 -5.11 -12.01
C TRP A 75 -9.16 -6.05 -11.42
N VAL A 76 -7.90 -5.76 -11.74
CA VAL A 76 -6.72 -6.55 -11.33
C VAL A 76 -5.67 -5.67 -10.64
N THR A 77 -4.78 -6.31 -9.90
CA THR A 77 -3.76 -5.65 -9.05
C THR A 77 -2.64 -5.02 -9.85
N PHE A 78 -2.16 -5.73 -10.86
CA PHE A 78 -1.19 -5.31 -11.86
C PHE A 78 -1.60 -5.90 -13.22
N PRO A 79 -1.17 -5.31 -14.35
CA PRO A 79 -1.43 -5.82 -15.70
C PRO A 79 -1.14 -7.32 -15.84
N GLY A 80 -2.03 -8.08 -16.48
CA GLY A 80 -1.93 -9.54 -16.61
C GLY A 80 -2.10 -10.34 -15.31
N GLY A 81 -2.35 -9.67 -14.18
CA GLY A 81 -2.45 -10.26 -12.84
C GLY A 81 -3.80 -10.90 -12.52
N GLU A 82 -3.89 -11.49 -11.33
CA GLU A 82 -5.13 -12.13 -10.88
C GLU A 82 -6.23 -11.12 -10.51
N ARG A 83 -7.49 -11.56 -10.64
CA ARG A 83 -8.66 -10.79 -10.19
C ARG A 83 -8.79 -10.82 -8.67
N VAL A 84 -8.13 -9.93 -7.94
CA VAL A 84 -8.29 -9.79 -6.49
C VAL A 84 -9.10 -8.53 -6.16
N GLU A 85 -9.98 -8.57 -5.16
CA GLU A 85 -10.68 -7.35 -4.73
C GLU A 85 -9.86 -6.62 -3.66
N GLY A 86 -8.84 -5.91 -4.12
CA GLY A 86 -7.91 -5.13 -3.29
C GLY A 86 -8.43 -3.80 -2.78
N PHE A 87 -9.60 -3.35 -3.24
CA PHE A 87 -10.23 -2.10 -2.84
C PHE A 87 -11.52 -2.36 -2.07
N SER A 88 -11.84 -1.51 -1.09
CA SER A 88 -13.10 -1.58 -0.31
C SER A 88 -14.01 -0.37 -0.56
N ASN A 89 -13.74 0.38 -1.62
CA ASN A 89 -14.41 1.64 -1.96
C ASN A 89 -14.87 1.69 -3.44
N PRO A 90 -15.68 0.70 -3.91
CA PRO A 90 -15.99 0.51 -5.32
C PRO A 90 -16.55 1.75 -6.01
N LEU A 91 -17.48 2.48 -5.38
CA LEU A 91 -18.03 3.69 -6.00
C LEU A 91 -16.96 4.76 -6.22
N TRP A 92 -16.01 4.91 -5.30
CA TRP A 92 -14.90 5.84 -5.46
C TRP A 92 -13.99 5.42 -6.61
N THR A 93 -13.57 4.15 -6.62
CA THR A 93 -12.73 3.58 -7.68
C THR A 93 -13.38 3.75 -9.07
N TRP A 94 -14.69 3.51 -9.18
CA TRP A 94 -15.42 3.67 -10.45
C TRP A 94 -15.49 5.12 -10.92
N LEU A 95 -15.65 6.08 -10.00
CA LEU A 95 -15.63 7.49 -10.37
C LEU A 95 -14.24 7.94 -10.84
N ILE A 96 -13.18 7.44 -10.20
CA ILE A 96 -11.80 7.68 -10.64
C ILE A 96 -11.57 7.03 -12.01
N ALA A 97 -12.04 5.81 -12.24
CA ALA A 97 -11.96 5.14 -13.53
C ALA A 97 -12.70 5.92 -14.63
N LEU A 98 -13.91 6.43 -14.34
CA LEU A 98 -14.66 7.27 -15.26
C LEU A 98 -13.92 8.56 -15.61
N ALA A 99 -13.28 9.20 -14.64
CA ALA A 99 -12.46 10.40 -14.88
C ALA A 99 -11.22 10.08 -15.72
N TYR A 100 -10.57 8.94 -15.45
CA TYR A 100 -9.42 8.48 -16.21
C TYR A 100 -9.77 8.12 -17.67
N ALA A 101 -10.93 7.49 -17.90
CA ALA A 101 -11.43 7.17 -19.24
C ALA A 101 -11.68 8.40 -20.12
N ILE A 102 -11.89 9.59 -19.54
CA ILE A 102 -12.02 10.86 -20.28
C ILE A 102 -10.71 11.68 -20.26
N GLY A 103 -9.59 11.09 -19.86
CA GLY A 103 -8.26 11.71 -19.90
C GLY A 103 -7.84 12.49 -18.66
N ILE A 104 -8.56 12.40 -17.54
CA ILE A 104 -8.20 13.09 -16.29
C ILE A 104 -7.44 12.12 -15.37
N PRO A 105 -6.17 12.39 -15.02
CA PRO A 105 -5.37 11.49 -14.17
C PRO A 105 -6.03 11.22 -12.80
N PRO A 106 -5.86 10.02 -12.21
CA PRO A 106 -6.39 9.67 -10.88
C PRO A 106 -5.95 10.65 -9.77
N TRP A 107 -4.70 11.12 -9.83
CA TRP A 107 -4.14 12.12 -8.93
C TRP A 107 -4.97 13.40 -8.93
N THR A 108 -5.26 13.95 -10.11
CA THR A 108 -6.02 15.19 -10.27
C THR A 108 -7.49 15.02 -9.96
N SER A 109 -8.13 13.98 -10.50
CA SER A 109 -9.56 13.74 -10.32
C SER A 109 -9.91 13.52 -8.85
N SER A 110 -9.11 12.75 -8.11
CA SER A 110 -9.32 12.50 -6.68
C SER A 110 -9.30 13.81 -5.86
N LYS A 111 -8.39 14.74 -6.16
CA LYS A 111 -8.33 16.06 -5.49
C LYS A 111 -9.49 16.96 -5.83
N VAL A 112 -9.84 17.06 -7.11
CA VAL A 112 -10.97 17.90 -7.56
C VAL A 112 -12.27 17.42 -6.93
N MET A 113 -12.50 16.11 -6.94
CA MET A 113 -13.68 15.50 -6.33
C MET A 113 -13.68 15.63 -4.81
N GLY A 114 -12.53 15.42 -4.15
CA GLY A 114 -12.39 15.61 -2.71
C GLY A 114 -12.72 17.03 -2.26
N ALA A 115 -12.20 18.05 -2.95
CA ALA A 115 -12.50 19.45 -2.70
C ALA A 115 -13.98 19.78 -2.96
N LEU A 116 -14.54 19.29 -4.08
CA LEU A 116 -15.94 19.49 -4.44
C LEU A 116 -16.88 18.89 -3.38
N PHE A 117 -16.70 17.61 -3.04
CA PHE A 117 -17.55 16.93 -2.07
C PHE A 117 -17.41 17.51 -0.66
N GLY A 118 -16.19 17.88 -0.25
CA GLY A 118 -15.95 18.60 1.00
C GLY A 118 -16.70 19.94 1.05
N ALA A 119 -16.60 20.75 0.01
CA ALA A 119 -17.30 22.03 -0.08
C ALA A 119 -18.83 21.86 -0.09
N LEU A 120 -19.37 20.83 -0.75
CA LEU A 120 -20.80 20.53 -0.77
C LEU A 120 -21.36 20.13 0.61
N CYS A 121 -20.52 19.60 1.51
CA CYS A 121 -20.95 19.28 2.88
C CYS A 121 -21.33 20.54 3.69
N ILE A 122 -20.77 21.71 3.36
CA ILE A 122 -21.04 22.99 4.03
C ILE A 122 -22.53 23.37 3.96
N PRO A 123 -23.14 23.60 2.77
CA PRO A 123 -24.57 23.92 2.69
C PRO A 123 -25.46 22.77 3.17
N LEU A 124 -25.06 21.50 3.00
CA LEU A 124 -25.85 20.36 3.47
C LEU A 124 -25.97 20.37 5.01
N SER A 125 -24.87 20.60 5.72
CA SER A 125 -24.88 20.70 7.19
C SER A 125 -25.82 21.82 7.69
N TYR A 126 -25.82 22.97 7.01
CA TYR A 126 -26.74 24.08 7.28
C TYR A 126 -28.21 23.67 7.11
N PHE A 127 -28.56 23.04 5.99
CA PHE A 127 -29.94 22.63 5.73
C PHE A 127 -30.41 21.55 6.71
N ILE A 128 -29.54 20.60 7.10
CA ILE A 128 -29.85 19.62 8.15
C ILE A 128 -30.11 20.33 9.49
N ALA A 129 -29.28 21.30 9.87
CA ALA A 129 -29.49 22.10 11.08
C ALA A 129 -30.82 22.86 11.06
N ARG A 130 -31.19 23.45 9.92
CA ARG A 130 -32.50 24.10 9.71
C ARG A 130 -33.66 23.13 9.91
N ARG A 131 -33.54 21.88 9.46
CA ARG A 131 -34.57 20.84 9.69
C ARG A 131 -34.65 20.40 11.16
N CYS A 132 -33.54 20.46 11.90
CA CYS A 132 -33.50 20.19 13.34
C CYS A 132 -34.06 21.34 14.20
N ARG A 133 -34.19 22.55 13.64
CA ARG A 133 -34.73 23.75 14.31
C ARG A 133 -35.83 24.42 13.47
N PRO A 134 -36.94 23.73 13.15
CA PRO A 134 -37.96 24.31 12.29
C PRO A 134 -38.62 25.52 12.97
N GLY A 135 -38.71 26.64 12.24
CA GLY A 135 -39.27 27.90 12.73
C GLY A 135 -38.31 28.73 13.60
N ALA A 136 -37.09 28.27 13.86
CA ALA A 136 -36.06 29.13 14.44
C ALA A 136 -35.57 30.12 13.38
N ASP A 137 -35.65 31.41 13.68
CA ASP A 137 -35.17 32.48 12.82
C ASP A 137 -33.96 33.15 13.49
N ASP A 138 -32.87 32.38 13.58
CA ASP A 138 -31.59 32.76 14.19
C ASP A 138 -30.41 32.40 13.28
N HIS A 139 -29.22 32.93 13.61
CA HIS A 139 -27.97 32.63 12.90
C HIS A 139 -27.34 31.30 13.35
N ALA A 140 -27.93 30.59 14.31
CA ALA A 140 -27.30 29.43 14.92
C ALA A 140 -27.19 28.22 13.97
N ALA A 141 -28.00 28.19 12.91
CA ALA A 141 -27.87 27.21 11.84
C ALA A 141 -26.55 27.33 11.05
N LEU A 142 -25.82 28.44 11.18
CA LEU A 142 -24.48 28.65 10.60
C LEU A 142 -23.34 28.06 11.45
N LEU A 143 -23.62 27.56 12.66
CA LEU A 143 -22.57 26.97 13.51
C LEU A 143 -22.01 25.64 12.94
N PRO A 144 -22.84 24.65 12.51
CA PRO A 144 -22.32 23.43 11.90
C PRO A 144 -21.43 23.66 10.66
N PRO A 145 -21.81 24.48 9.66
CA PRO A 145 -20.93 24.71 8.50
C PRO A 145 -19.64 25.40 8.88
N PHE A 146 -19.63 26.28 9.90
CA PHE A 146 -18.39 26.87 10.40
C PHE A 146 -17.46 25.81 11.01
N PHE A 147 -17.98 24.97 11.92
CA PHE A 147 -17.17 23.91 12.54
C PHE A 147 -16.62 22.93 11.51
N LEU A 148 -17.42 22.61 10.49
CA LEU A 148 -16.99 21.74 9.41
C LEU A 148 -15.89 22.38 8.55
N ALA A 149 -16.02 23.65 8.16
CA ALA A 149 -14.99 24.36 7.41
C ALA A 149 -13.68 24.51 8.20
N ALA A 150 -13.77 24.68 9.52
CA ALA A 150 -12.63 24.77 10.42
C ALA A 150 -12.00 23.41 10.76
N SER A 151 -12.65 22.28 10.45
CA SER A 151 -12.21 20.96 10.90
C SER A 151 -10.97 20.47 10.16
N SER A 152 -9.89 20.19 10.90
CA SER A 152 -8.67 19.61 10.34
C SER A 152 -8.91 18.18 9.86
N THR A 153 -9.67 17.39 10.63
CA THR A 153 -10.05 16.02 10.26
C THR A 153 -10.83 16.00 8.95
N ALA A 154 -11.77 16.93 8.73
CA ALA A 154 -12.46 17.01 7.45
C ALA A 154 -11.48 17.41 6.31
N ALA A 155 -10.66 18.44 6.51
CA ALA A 155 -9.74 18.93 5.49
C ALA A 155 -8.71 17.86 5.04
N ILE A 156 -8.03 17.23 6.00
CA ILE A 156 -7.00 16.20 5.74
C ILE A 156 -7.59 15.03 4.96
N TRP A 157 -8.71 14.47 5.43
CA TRP A 157 -9.25 13.24 4.85
C TRP A 157 -9.99 13.48 3.54
N HIS A 158 -10.60 14.64 3.35
CA HIS A 158 -11.12 15.02 2.03
C HIS A 158 -9.98 15.24 1.02
N ALA A 159 -8.81 15.69 1.47
CA ALA A 159 -7.63 15.88 0.63
C ALA A 159 -6.82 14.60 0.39
N SER A 160 -6.95 13.56 1.21
CA SER A 160 -6.08 12.37 1.21
C SER A 160 -6.01 11.54 -0.10
N GLY A 161 -6.92 11.77 -1.06
CA GLY A 161 -7.09 10.92 -2.24
C GLY A 161 -8.06 9.75 -2.03
N LEU A 162 -8.58 9.58 -0.81
CA LEU A 162 -9.60 8.58 -0.46
C LEU A 162 -11.03 9.11 -0.57
N GLU A 163 -11.97 8.20 -0.39
CA GLU A 163 -13.41 8.39 -0.57
C GLU A 163 -14.12 9.21 0.52
N ASN A 164 -13.40 9.74 1.51
CA ASN A 164 -13.98 10.36 2.71
C ASN A 164 -14.91 11.54 2.39
N GLY A 165 -14.54 12.39 1.41
CA GLY A 165 -15.40 13.49 0.95
C GLY A 165 -16.69 12.98 0.33
N LEU A 166 -16.59 11.96 -0.53
CA LEU A 166 -17.74 11.30 -1.15
C LEU A 166 -18.67 10.68 -0.09
N PHE A 167 -18.10 10.00 0.92
CA PHE A 167 -18.86 9.43 2.02
C PHE A 167 -19.64 10.51 2.78
N SER A 168 -18.96 11.59 3.19
CA SER A 168 -19.56 12.70 3.94
C SER A 168 -20.71 13.37 3.18
N VAL A 169 -20.53 13.63 1.88
CA VAL A 169 -21.57 14.30 1.08
C VAL A 169 -22.77 13.38 0.83
N LEU A 170 -22.55 12.09 0.57
CA LEU A 170 -23.63 11.10 0.38
C LEU A 170 -24.44 10.90 1.66
N LEU A 171 -23.76 10.79 2.81
CA LEU A 171 -24.41 10.69 4.12
C LEU A 171 -25.28 11.93 4.39
N ALA A 172 -24.71 13.12 4.24
CA ALA A 172 -25.41 14.38 4.48
C ALA A 172 -26.60 14.59 3.53
N ALA A 173 -26.40 14.33 2.24
CA ALA A 173 -27.45 14.42 1.23
C ALA A 173 -28.55 13.38 1.47
N GLY A 174 -28.19 12.14 1.82
CA GLY A 174 -29.11 11.06 2.17
C GLY A 174 -29.98 11.42 3.37
N MET A 175 -29.38 11.95 4.43
CA MET A 175 -30.10 12.45 5.60
C MET A 175 -31.13 13.52 5.21
N LEU A 176 -30.70 14.54 4.45
CA LEU A 176 -31.60 15.62 4.02
C LEU A 176 -32.72 15.12 3.11
N GLN A 177 -32.44 14.16 2.21
CA GLN A 177 -33.45 13.60 1.32
C GLN A 177 -34.49 12.75 2.04
N VAL A 178 -34.12 11.96 3.05
CA VAL A 178 -35.11 11.24 3.88
C VAL A 178 -36.14 12.21 4.46
N LEU A 179 -35.67 13.35 4.96
CA LEU A 179 -36.54 14.36 5.56
C LEU A 179 -37.42 15.08 4.51
N ARG A 180 -36.92 15.30 3.29
CA ARG A 180 -37.68 15.91 2.19
C ARG A 180 -38.70 14.95 1.57
N GLU A 181 -38.38 13.66 1.47
CA GLU A 181 -39.26 12.63 0.93
C GLU A 181 -40.48 12.39 1.83
N ALA A 182 -40.36 12.64 3.13
CA ALA A 182 -41.51 12.62 4.04
C ALA A 182 -42.58 13.67 3.68
N GLU A 183 -42.17 14.81 3.12
CA GLU A 183 -43.11 15.86 2.69
C GLU A 183 -43.85 15.47 1.40
N ARG A 184 -43.28 14.56 0.59
CA ARG A 184 -43.80 14.15 -0.72
C ARG A 184 -43.58 12.64 -0.95
N PRO A 185 -44.29 11.77 -0.21
CA PRO A 185 -44.01 10.33 -0.17
C PRO A 185 -44.28 9.59 -1.48
N GLU A 186 -45.03 10.19 -2.40
CA GLU A 186 -45.31 9.64 -3.73
C GLU A 186 -44.10 9.72 -4.67
N ARG A 187 -43.10 10.55 -4.34
CA ARG A 187 -41.92 10.75 -5.19
C ARG A 187 -40.94 9.59 -5.08
N PHE A 188 -40.08 9.49 -6.09
CA PHE A 188 -38.97 8.55 -6.13
C PHE A 188 -38.04 8.72 -4.90
N PRO A 189 -37.63 7.62 -4.24
CA PRO A 189 -36.84 7.66 -3.00
C PRO A 189 -35.35 7.87 -3.30
N TRP A 190 -34.96 9.10 -3.66
CA TRP A 190 -33.56 9.48 -3.88
C TRP A 190 -32.66 9.23 -2.66
N SER A 191 -33.21 9.24 -1.45
CA SER A 191 -32.49 8.84 -0.25
C SER A 191 -31.96 7.42 -0.32
N ALA A 192 -32.73 6.48 -0.89
CA ALA A 192 -32.28 5.09 -1.08
C ALA A 192 -31.09 5.02 -2.04
N VAL A 193 -31.10 5.82 -3.13
CA VAL A 193 -29.98 5.90 -4.09
C VAL A 193 -28.72 6.48 -3.43
N LEU A 194 -28.86 7.52 -2.62
CA LEU A 194 -27.72 8.13 -1.92
C LEU A 194 -27.12 7.19 -0.87
N PHE A 195 -27.97 6.47 -0.13
CA PHE A 195 -27.51 5.46 0.83
C PHE A 195 -26.94 4.20 0.16
N LEU A 196 -27.46 3.81 -1.02
CA LEU A 196 -26.83 2.79 -1.86
C LEU A 196 -25.43 3.23 -2.26
N GLY A 197 -25.29 4.45 -2.77
CA GLY A 197 -23.99 5.02 -3.08
C GLY A 197 -23.06 4.99 -1.87
N LEU A 198 -23.56 5.36 -0.68
CA LEU A 198 -22.79 5.31 0.57
C LEU A 198 -22.31 3.89 0.93
N ALA A 199 -23.18 2.88 0.76
CA ALA A 199 -22.86 1.47 0.98
C ALA A 199 -21.87 0.90 -0.06
N LEU A 200 -21.84 1.47 -1.26
CA LEU A 200 -20.83 1.19 -2.28
C LEU A 200 -19.55 2.05 -2.11
N THR A 201 -19.57 3.09 -1.29
CA THR A 201 -18.37 3.86 -0.97
C THR A 201 -17.54 3.14 0.08
N ARG A 202 -18.18 2.50 1.08
CA ARG A 202 -17.51 1.72 2.13
C ARG A 202 -18.43 0.62 2.70
N PRO A 203 -17.90 -0.52 3.20
CA PRO A 203 -18.72 -1.60 3.74
C PRO A 203 -19.61 -1.17 4.91
N GLU A 204 -19.12 -0.33 5.82
CA GLU A 204 -19.91 0.20 6.93
C GLU A 204 -21.00 1.18 6.50
N GLY A 205 -21.00 1.67 5.26
CA GLY A 205 -22.05 2.51 4.70
C GLY A 205 -23.44 1.86 4.78
N ILE A 206 -23.50 0.52 4.79
CA ILE A 206 -24.75 -0.24 4.99
C ILE A 206 -25.38 0.01 6.37
N LEU A 207 -24.57 0.26 7.40
CA LEU A 207 -25.06 0.60 8.74
C LEU A 207 -25.81 1.94 8.71
N TYR A 208 -25.25 2.94 8.02
CA TYR A 208 -25.88 4.24 7.86
C TYR A 208 -27.13 4.17 6.97
N ALA A 209 -27.11 3.34 5.93
CA ALA A 209 -28.30 3.04 5.13
C ALA A 209 -29.42 2.45 5.99
N ALA A 210 -29.11 1.51 6.89
CA ALA A 210 -30.08 0.95 7.83
C ALA A 210 -30.66 2.03 8.76
N MET A 211 -29.84 2.94 9.30
CA MET A 211 -30.33 4.07 10.12
C MET A 211 -31.20 5.05 9.30
N GLY A 212 -30.86 5.27 8.04
CA GLY A 212 -31.64 6.08 7.10
C GLY A 212 -33.00 5.46 6.78
N GLY A 213 -33.01 4.15 6.46
CA GLY A 213 -34.21 3.35 6.25
C GLY A 213 -35.08 3.27 7.50
N PHE A 214 -34.48 3.15 8.69
CA PHE A 214 -35.20 3.21 9.96
C PHE A 214 -35.86 4.58 10.18
N THR A 215 -35.14 5.67 9.90
CA THR A 215 -35.73 7.02 9.94
C THR A 215 -36.90 7.14 8.95
N ARG A 216 -36.76 6.57 7.75
CA ARG A 216 -37.82 6.53 6.74
C ARG A 216 -39.03 5.72 7.21
N LEU A 217 -38.80 4.61 7.91
CA LEU A 217 -39.82 3.78 8.54
C LEU A 217 -40.59 4.55 9.61
N LEU A 218 -39.89 5.25 10.52
CA LEU A 218 -40.53 6.07 11.54
C LEU A 218 -41.42 7.17 10.92
N LEU A 219 -40.95 7.82 9.85
CA LEU A 219 -41.74 8.80 9.10
C LEU A 219 -42.98 8.15 8.45
N ALA A 220 -42.81 6.97 7.85
CA ALA A 220 -43.91 6.22 7.23
C ALA A 220 -44.97 5.78 8.25
N VAL A 221 -44.55 5.35 9.45
CA VAL A 221 -45.43 5.01 10.57
C VAL A 221 -46.19 6.25 11.06
N ARG A 222 -45.48 7.36 11.29
CA ARG A 222 -46.07 8.65 11.71
C ARG A 222 -47.13 9.12 10.71
N ASP A 223 -46.84 9.00 9.43
CA ASP A 223 -47.69 9.49 8.35
C ASP A 223 -48.76 8.45 7.92
N ARG A 224 -48.84 7.29 8.59
CA ARG A 224 -49.74 6.15 8.32
C ARG A 224 -49.66 5.62 6.87
N ARG A 225 -48.47 5.65 6.27
CA ARG A 225 -48.20 5.23 4.88
C ARG A 225 -47.04 4.24 4.84
N LEU A 226 -47.22 3.07 5.45
CA LEU A 226 -46.13 2.12 5.68
C LEU A 226 -45.66 1.42 4.39
N VAL A 227 -46.58 0.73 3.70
CA VAL A 227 -46.21 -0.29 2.71
C VAL A 227 -45.57 0.31 1.46
N GLY A 228 -46.27 1.21 0.76
CA GLY A 228 -45.82 1.74 -0.53
C GLY A 228 -44.44 2.42 -0.48
N PRO A 229 -44.24 3.44 0.37
CA PRO A 229 -42.98 4.17 0.39
C PRO A 229 -41.79 3.35 0.92
N ILE A 230 -42.00 2.44 1.88
CA ILE A 230 -40.93 1.57 2.39
C ILE A 230 -40.57 0.49 1.39
N LEU A 231 -41.55 -0.13 0.74
CA LEU A 231 -41.28 -1.11 -0.31
C LEU A 231 -40.48 -0.49 -1.46
N ARG A 232 -40.85 0.71 -1.92
CA ARG A 232 -40.07 1.44 -2.94
C ARG A 232 -38.65 1.73 -2.46
N TRP A 233 -38.48 2.17 -1.22
CA TRP A 233 -37.16 2.44 -0.65
C TRP A 233 -36.29 1.17 -0.59
N LEU A 234 -36.86 0.06 -0.11
CA LEU A 234 -36.19 -1.24 -0.03
C LEU A 234 -35.81 -1.76 -1.42
N VAL A 235 -36.70 -1.68 -2.40
CA VAL A 235 -36.41 -2.13 -3.77
C VAL A 235 -35.32 -1.28 -4.42
N VAL A 236 -35.40 0.05 -4.31
CA VAL A 236 -34.39 0.97 -4.91
C VAL A 236 -33.01 0.81 -4.25
N PHE A 237 -32.95 0.41 -2.99
CA PHE A 237 -31.68 0.11 -2.32
C PHE A 237 -31.19 -1.32 -2.61
N TRP A 238 -31.99 -2.34 -2.26
CA TRP A 238 -31.54 -3.74 -2.25
C TRP A 238 -31.40 -4.35 -3.63
N ALA A 239 -32.27 -4.03 -4.59
CA ALA A 239 -32.16 -4.63 -5.92
C ALA A 239 -30.79 -4.34 -6.58
N PRO A 240 -30.34 -3.08 -6.72
CA PRO A 240 -29.01 -2.81 -7.26
C PRO A 240 -27.86 -3.24 -6.33
N PHE A 241 -28.03 -3.17 -5.01
CA PHE A 241 -27.01 -3.65 -4.06
C PHE A 241 -26.75 -5.15 -4.23
N LEU A 242 -27.81 -5.95 -4.36
CA LEU A 242 -27.71 -7.40 -4.58
C LEU A 242 -27.15 -7.73 -5.96
N VAL A 243 -27.51 -6.98 -7.01
CA VAL A 243 -26.91 -7.13 -8.34
C VAL A 243 -25.41 -6.85 -8.30
N TYR A 244 -25.00 -5.76 -7.65
CA TYR A 244 -23.58 -5.46 -7.43
C TYR A 244 -22.89 -6.59 -6.66
N HIS A 245 -23.49 -7.05 -5.56
CA HIS A 245 -22.90 -8.10 -4.72
C HIS A 245 -22.77 -9.43 -5.47
N ALA A 246 -23.77 -9.80 -6.27
CA ALA A 246 -23.74 -10.99 -7.12
C ALA A 246 -22.65 -10.88 -8.20
N TRP A 247 -22.52 -9.72 -8.86
CA TRP A 247 -21.46 -9.47 -9.83
C TRP A 247 -20.06 -9.61 -9.20
N ARG A 248 -19.80 -8.94 -8.07
CA ARG A 248 -18.47 -9.03 -7.42
C ARG A 248 -18.17 -10.44 -6.95
N TYR A 249 -19.17 -11.17 -6.43
CA TYR A 249 -18.99 -12.53 -5.95
C TYR A 249 -18.60 -13.45 -7.11
N ASN A 250 -19.26 -13.29 -8.26
CA ASN A 250 -18.90 -14.02 -9.47
C ASN A 250 -17.53 -13.62 -10.03
N TYR A 251 -17.19 -12.33 -10.01
CA TYR A 251 -15.95 -11.80 -10.58
C TYR A 251 -14.72 -12.16 -9.73
N PHE A 252 -14.80 -11.98 -8.42
CA PHE A 252 -13.68 -12.17 -7.50
C PHE A 252 -13.66 -13.53 -6.81
N ALA A 253 -14.80 -14.24 -6.67
CA ALA A 253 -15.01 -15.55 -6.01
C ALA A 253 -14.96 -15.60 -4.45
N TRP A 254 -14.98 -14.45 -3.78
CA TRP A 254 -15.02 -14.34 -2.31
C TRP A 254 -16.21 -13.51 -1.84
N GLU A 255 -16.77 -13.88 -0.68
CA GLU A 255 -17.98 -13.26 -0.12
C GLU A 255 -17.75 -11.78 0.23
N TRP A 256 -16.55 -11.46 0.71
CA TRP A 256 -16.15 -10.10 1.11
C TRP A 256 -14.90 -9.62 0.35
N PRO A 257 -14.60 -8.30 0.35
CA PRO A 257 -13.38 -7.80 -0.28
C PRO A 257 -12.15 -8.41 0.37
N ASN A 258 -11.05 -8.60 -0.37
CA ASN A 258 -9.86 -9.26 0.19
C ASN A 258 -9.28 -8.50 1.39
N THR A 259 -9.37 -7.16 1.33
CA THR A 259 -9.04 -6.25 2.43
C THR A 259 -9.79 -6.51 3.74
N TYR A 260 -10.99 -7.12 3.69
CA TYR A 260 -11.70 -7.59 4.88
C TYR A 260 -10.91 -8.72 5.55
N TYR A 261 -10.59 -9.80 4.80
CA TYR A 261 -9.88 -10.96 5.32
C TYR A 261 -8.46 -10.62 5.81
N ALA A 262 -7.76 -9.73 5.11
CA ALA A 262 -6.46 -9.19 5.51
C ALA A 262 -6.47 -8.54 6.91
N LYS A 263 -7.59 -7.87 7.23
CA LYS A 263 -7.77 -7.13 8.50
C LYS A 263 -8.44 -7.98 9.59
N LEU A 264 -8.82 -9.23 9.30
CA LEU A 264 -9.29 -10.21 10.29
C LEU A 264 -8.12 -10.84 11.04
N SER A 265 -7.64 -10.19 12.11
CA SER A 265 -6.76 -10.84 13.10
C SER A 265 -7.19 -10.51 14.54
N GLY A 266 -7.46 -11.55 15.33
CA GLY A 266 -7.81 -11.51 16.76
C GLY A 266 -9.30 -11.66 17.07
N GLU A 267 -9.65 -12.66 17.89
CA GLU A 267 -11.01 -12.96 18.38
C GLU A 267 -11.54 -11.90 19.39
N ASP A 268 -10.78 -10.83 19.65
CA ASP A 268 -10.95 -9.93 20.81
C ASP A 268 -11.16 -8.44 20.42
N ARG A 269 -11.67 -8.16 19.21
CA ARG A 269 -11.77 -6.77 18.69
C ARG A 269 -12.88 -5.94 19.34
N PHE A 270 -14.03 -6.55 19.62
CA PHE A 270 -15.16 -5.83 20.23
C PHE A 270 -15.20 -6.02 21.75
N GLN A 271 -14.56 -5.10 22.46
CA GLN A 271 -14.49 -5.12 23.92
C GLN A 271 -15.20 -3.91 24.54
N LEU A 272 -16.51 -3.81 24.28
CA LEU A 272 -17.35 -2.67 24.68
C LEU A 272 -17.23 -2.34 26.18
N TRP A 273 -17.20 -3.35 27.04
CA TRP A 273 -17.19 -3.22 28.50
C TRP A 273 -15.83 -2.91 29.12
N LYS A 274 -14.76 -2.87 28.32
CA LYS A 274 -13.40 -2.56 28.79
C LYS A 274 -13.01 -1.15 28.35
N TRP A 275 -13.14 -0.16 29.23
CA TRP A 275 -12.99 1.28 28.92
C TRP A 275 -11.57 1.68 28.46
N ASN A 276 -10.56 0.91 28.84
CA ASN A 276 -9.16 1.18 28.50
C ASN A 276 -8.66 0.49 27.23
N THR A 277 -9.57 -0.12 26.47
CA THR A 277 -9.26 -0.72 25.17
C THR A 277 -9.05 0.32 24.08
N ARG A 278 -8.57 -0.14 22.92
CA ARG A 278 -8.14 0.73 21.83
C ARG A 278 -9.27 1.67 21.34
N GLY A 279 -10.52 1.22 21.31
CA GLY A 279 -11.61 1.98 20.68
C GLY A 279 -12.04 3.17 21.53
N TRP A 280 -12.25 2.93 22.82
CA TRP A 280 -12.49 3.99 23.79
C TRP A 280 -11.33 4.95 23.92
N ARG A 281 -10.09 4.45 23.82
CA ARG A 281 -8.88 5.30 23.82
C ARG A 281 -8.84 6.21 22.60
N TYR A 282 -9.19 5.72 21.42
CA TYR A 282 -9.27 6.53 20.20
C TYR A 282 -10.23 7.70 20.35
N LEU A 283 -11.46 7.43 20.80
CA LEU A 283 -12.47 8.46 21.04
C LEU A 283 -12.00 9.47 22.09
N ARG A 284 -11.46 9.01 23.23
CA ARG A 284 -10.96 9.91 24.29
C ARG A 284 -9.83 10.80 23.80
N ASN A 285 -8.86 10.23 23.07
CA ASN A 285 -7.73 11.00 22.58
C ASN A 285 -8.15 12.04 21.55
N TYR A 286 -9.10 11.73 20.66
CA TYR A 286 -9.71 12.74 19.79
C TYR A 286 -10.40 13.84 20.59
N MET A 287 -11.27 13.45 21.54
CA MET A 287 -12.02 14.41 22.34
C MET A 287 -11.09 15.33 23.16
N SER A 288 -9.98 14.81 23.65
CA SER A 288 -8.96 15.61 24.35
C SER A 288 -8.17 16.49 23.38
N ALA A 289 -7.74 15.97 22.23
CA ALA A 289 -6.95 16.70 21.24
C ALA A 289 -7.65 17.95 20.71
N PHE A 290 -8.98 17.89 20.55
CA PHE A 290 -9.79 19.01 20.08
C PHE A 290 -10.56 19.73 21.19
N GLY A 291 -10.29 19.42 22.46
CA GLY A 291 -10.98 20.05 23.61
C GLY A 291 -12.47 19.69 23.75
N PHE A 292 -13.00 18.79 22.93
CA PHE A 292 -14.39 18.35 22.97
C PHE A 292 -14.75 17.59 24.26
N ALA A 293 -13.78 17.05 24.99
CA ALA A 293 -14.00 16.41 26.30
C ALA A 293 -14.71 17.35 27.29
N PHE A 294 -14.43 18.66 27.21
CA PHE A 294 -15.06 19.71 28.04
C PHE A 294 -16.41 20.20 27.48
N ILE A 295 -16.80 19.74 26.28
CA ILE A 295 -17.98 20.20 25.52
C ILE A 295 -19.09 19.13 25.50
N LEU A 296 -18.87 17.96 26.10
CA LEU A 296 -19.91 16.94 26.39
C LEU A 296 -21.22 17.52 27.00
N PRO A 297 -21.17 18.46 27.96
CA PRO A 297 -22.35 19.21 28.41
C PRO A 297 -23.15 19.88 27.29
N VAL A 298 -22.44 20.46 26.33
CA VAL A 298 -23.00 21.21 25.20
C VAL A 298 -23.68 20.24 24.22
N PHE A 299 -23.06 19.09 23.94
CA PHE A 299 -23.72 18.02 23.19
C PHE A 299 -25.02 17.57 23.88
N ALA A 300 -24.98 17.27 25.17
CA ALA A 300 -26.16 16.83 25.95
C ALA A 300 -27.29 17.89 25.98
N LEU A 301 -26.93 19.19 26.05
CA LEU A 301 -27.87 20.31 26.01
C LEU A 301 -28.51 20.49 24.62
N GLY A 302 -27.72 20.37 23.55
CA GLY A 302 -28.19 20.48 22.15
C GLY A 302 -29.18 19.43 21.73
N LEU A 303 -29.06 18.28 22.37
CA LEU A 303 -29.89 17.13 22.15
C LEU A 303 -31.27 17.28 22.80
N THR A 304 -31.36 17.95 23.95
CA THR A 304 -32.56 17.88 24.82
C THR A 304 -33.44 19.14 24.78
N THR A 305 -32.87 20.31 24.49
CA THR A 305 -33.60 21.58 24.28
C THR A 305 -34.62 21.90 25.38
N LEU A 306 -34.21 21.74 26.65
CA LEU A 306 -35.12 21.83 27.79
C LEU A 306 -35.22 23.27 28.32
N ARG A 307 -36.42 23.86 28.22
CA ARG A 307 -36.90 24.84 29.18
C ARG A 307 -37.46 24.07 30.40
N ASP A 308 -37.43 24.69 31.58
CA ASP A 308 -37.94 24.17 32.87
C ASP A 308 -37.02 23.16 33.62
N TRP A 309 -37.53 22.56 34.71
CA TRP A 309 -36.77 21.77 35.70
C TRP A 309 -35.92 20.64 35.11
N ARG A 310 -36.32 20.10 33.95
CA ARG A 310 -35.62 19.02 33.25
C ARG A 310 -34.21 19.43 32.78
N ARG A 311 -33.91 20.73 32.65
CA ARG A 311 -32.54 21.22 32.38
C ARG A 311 -31.57 20.86 33.51
N TRP A 312 -32.06 20.86 34.76
CA TRP A 312 -31.26 20.48 35.93
C TRP A 312 -30.97 18.98 35.96
N LEU A 313 -31.88 18.16 35.41
CA LEU A 313 -31.62 16.74 35.20
C LEU A 313 -30.48 16.53 34.19
N VAL A 314 -30.48 17.26 33.06
CA VAL A 314 -29.39 17.17 32.06
C VAL A 314 -28.07 17.69 32.61
N VAL A 315 -28.08 18.80 33.35
CA VAL A 315 -26.88 19.31 34.05
C VAL A 315 -26.39 18.28 35.07
N GLY A 316 -27.28 17.66 35.84
CA GLY A 316 -26.95 16.61 36.80
C GLY A 316 -26.40 15.35 36.16
N LEU A 317 -27.01 14.87 35.07
CA LEU A 317 -26.50 13.75 34.26
C LEU A 317 -25.15 14.10 33.64
N THR A 318 -24.98 15.34 33.18
CA THR A 318 -23.71 15.82 32.63
C THR A 318 -22.62 15.86 33.69
N ALA A 319 -22.93 16.36 34.89
CA ALA A 319 -22.00 16.39 36.02
C ALA A 319 -21.63 14.96 36.46
N LEU A 320 -22.62 14.06 36.55
CA LEU A 320 -22.41 12.63 36.81
C LEU A 320 -21.53 11.99 35.73
N GLY A 321 -21.79 12.28 34.46
CA GLY A 321 -20.98 11.83 33.33
C GLY A 321 -19.55 12.37 33.41
N ALA A 322 -19.36 13.64 33.75
CA ALA A 322 -18.05 14.23 33.95
C ALA A 322 -17.28 13.51 35.06
N VAL A 323 -17.93 13.19 36.19
CA VAL A 323 -17.31 12.38 37.27
C VAL A 323 -16.95 10.98 36.74
N LEU A 324 -17.87 10.30 36.07
CA LEU A 324 -17.64 8.95 35.53
C LEU A 324 -16.48 8.92 34.52
N TYR A 325 -16.36 9.91 33.64
CA TYR A 325 -15.37 9.91 32.57
C TYR A 325 -14.02 10.52 32.97
N LEU A 326 -13.99 11.53 33.84
CA LEU A 326 -12.77 12.24 34.23
C LEU A 326 -12.09 11.62 35.45
N TRP A 327 -12.83 10.96 36.35
CA TRP A 327 -12.27 10.25 37.49
C TRP A 327 -12.15 8.76 37.19
N ASP A 328 -10.98 8.19 37.43
CA ASP A 328 -10.68 6.76 37.23
C ASP A 328 -11.14 5.87 38.39
N GLY A 329 -11.78 6.46 39.41
CA GLY A 329 -12.24 5.77 40.60
C GLY A 329 -11.13 5.47 41.61
N ARG A 330 -9.89 5.90 41.34
CA ARG A 330 -8.69 5.59 42.15
C ARG A 330 -7.86 6.82 42.52
N ALA A 331 -7.81 7.83 41.64
CA ALA A 331 -7.04 9.04 41.85
C ALA A 331 -7.50 9.77 43.12
N GLY A 332 -6.54 10.09 43.99
CA GLY A 332 -6.78 10.80 45.25
C GLY A 332 -7.20 9.92 46.44
N ILE A 333 -7.27 8.59 46.26
CA ILE A 333 -7.56 7.64 47.35
C ILE A 333 -6.22 7.07 47.88
N PRO A 334 -5.95 7.13 49.21
CA PRO A 334 -4.77 6.51 49.82
C PRO A 334 -4.71 5.00 49.56
N ALA A 335 -3.52 4.44 49.34
CA ALA A 335 -3.35 3.02 48.98
C ALA A 335 -3.78 2.04 50.10
N ASP A 336 -3.85 2.53 51.33
CA ASP A 336 -4.30 1.86 52.55
C ASP A 336 -5.82 1.99 52.79
N PHE A 337 -6.53 2.81 52.02
CA PHE A 337 -7.97 3.00 52.11
C PHE A 337 -8.71 2.03 51.19
N ASP A 338 -8.99 0.81 51.70
CA ASP A 338 -9.60 -0.26 50.91
C ASP A 338 -10.93 -0.84 51.49
N PRO A 339 -12.01 -0.03 51.60
CA PRO A 339 -13.29 -0.55 52.04
C PRO A 339 -14.01 -1.36 50.93
N ASP A 340 -14.71 -2.43 51.31
CA ASP A 340 -15.38 -3.37 50.39
C ASP A 340 -16.29 -2.70 49.35
N TRP A 341 -17.00 -1.63 49.74
CA TRP A 341 -17.88 -0.89 48.83
C TRP A 341 -17.11 -0.15 47.72
N LEU A 342 -15.92 0.36 48.02
CA LEU A 342 -15.08 1.07 47.06
C LEU A 342 -14.45 0.09 46.08
N ASN A 343 -13.99 -1.05 46.58
CA ASN A 343 -13.55 -2.19 45.77
C ASN A 343 -14.66 -2.69 44.83
N TRP A 344 -15.88 -2.85 45.36
CA TRP A 344 -17.06 -3.23 44.58
C TRP A 344 -17.36 -2.24 43.46
N LEU A 345 -17.24 -0.94 43.75
CA LEU A 345 -17.49 0.17 42.82
C LEU A 345 -16.40 0.24 41.74
N GLN A 346 -15.13 0.17 42.13
CA GLN A 346 -13.98 0.20 41.21
C GLN A 346 -14.01 -0.98 40.23
N ARG A 347 -14.36 -2.19 40.68
CA ARG A 347 -14.51 -3.37 39.80
C ARG A 347 -15.61 -3.22 38.75
N ARG A 348 -16.61 -2.38 39.01
CA ARG A 348 -17.74 -2.11 38.10
C ARG A 348 -17.66 -0.75 37.41
N TRP A 349 -16.58 0.01 37.62
CA TRP A 349 -16.49 1.39 37.14
C TRP A 349 -16.60 1.49 35.62
N ASP A 350 -15.92 0.59 34.90
CA ASP A 350 -16.00 0.51 33.45
C ASP A 350 -17.42 0.13 32.97
N ASN A 351 -18.08 -0.80 33.66
CA ASN A 351 -19.48 -1.15 33.36
C ASN A 351 -20.41 0.03 33.61
N ALA A 352 -20.20 0.78 34.69
CA ALA A 352 -20.97 1.96 35.03
C ALA A 352 -20.82 3.06 33.97
N ARG A 353 -19.60 3.29 33.47
CA ARG A 353 -19.32 4.23 32.36
C ARG A 353 -20.08 3.83 31.11
N VAL A 354 -19.95 2.58 30.67
CA VAL A 354 -20.59 2.08 29.45
C VAL A 354 -22.11 2.13 29.56
N LEU A 355 -22.66 1.66 30.69
CA LEU A 355 -24.10 1.69 30.93
C LEU A 355 -24.63 3.12 30.97
N PHE A 356 -23.90 4.04 31.60
CA PHE A 356 -24.24 5.46 31.59
C PHE A 356 -24.19 6.04 30.18
N THR A 357 -23.18 5.73 29.36
CA THR A 357 -23.11 6.18 27.95
C THR A 357 -24.32 5.70 27.15
N LEU A 358 -24.62 4.40 27.21
CA LEU A 358 -25.75 3.79 26.49
C LEU A 358 -27.09 4.38 26.95
N SER A 359 -27.27 4.51 28.26
CA SER A 359 -28.49 5.09 28.86
C SER A 359 -28.64 6.55 28.50
N ALA A 360 -27.54 7.33 28.49
CA ALA A 360 -27.55 8.72 28.08
C ALA A 360 -27.94 8.86 26.61
N VAL A 361 -27.35 8.08 25.70
CA VAL A 361 -27.69 8.08 24.27
C VAL A 361 -29.16 7.69 24.05
N ALA A 362 -29.66 6.66 24.73
CA ALA A 362 -31.06 6.22 24.63
C ALA A 362 -32.04 7.29 25.17
N THR A 363 -31.77 7.82 26.37
CA THR A 363 -32.59 8.85 27.02
C THR A 363 -32.64 10.11 26.16
N VAL A 364 -31.50 10.53 25.64
CA VAL A 364 -31.38 11.64 24.71
C VAL A 364 -32.19 11.39 23.44
N SER A 365 -32.03 10.23 22.81
CA SER A 365 -32.73 9.88 21.57
C SER A 365 -34.25 9.94 21.76
N LEU A 366 -34.76 9.38 22.86
CA LEU A 366 -36.18 9.44 23.20
C LEU A 366 -36.65 10.87 23.52
N ALA A 367 -35.85 11.65 24.26
CA ALA A 367 -36.19 13.03 24.60
C ALA A 367 -36.24 13.95 23.35
N THR A 368 -35.42 13.65 22.32
CA THR A 368 -35.41 14.43 21.07
C THR A 368 -36.68 14.26 20.24
N LEU A 369 -37.31 13.07 20.27
CA LEU A 369 -38.48 12.74 19.46
C LEU A 369 -39.70 13.63 19.75
N ILE A 370 -39.85 14.07 21.00
CA ILE A 370 -41.00 14.85 21.48
C ILE A 370 -40.90 16.33 21.02
N ARG A 371 -39.80 16.72 20.36
CA ARG A 371 -39.50 18.13 20.01
C ARG A 371 -39.89 18.50 18.58
N ARG A 372 -40.01 19.81 18.34
CA ARG A 372 -40.07 20.37 16.99
C ARG A 372 -38.80 19.99 16.22
N GLY A 373 -38.96 19.33 15.07
CA GLY A 373 -37.83 18.76 14.32
C GLY A 373 -37.27 17.46 14.93
N GLY A 374 -38.01 16.80 15.84
CA GLY A 374 -37.53 15.66 16.62
C GLY A 374 -37.01 14.48 15.78
N ILE A 375 -37.67 14.16 14.66
CA ILE A 375 -37.19 13.09 13.76
C ILE A 375 -35.88 13.48 13.07
N ALA A 376 -35.72 14.74 12.66
CA ALA A 376 -34.46 15.22 12.08
C ALA A 376 -33.31 15.14 13.10
N ARG A 377 -33.58 15.51 14.35
CA ARG A 377 -32.61 15.37 15.45
C ARG A 377 -32.26 13.92 15.73
N LEU A 378 -33.27 13.05 15.83
CA LEU A 378 -33.05 11.62 16.04
C LEU A 378 -32.18 11.05 14.93
N GLN A 379 -32.44 11.40 13.67
CA GLN A 379 -31.63 10.94 12.54
C GLN A 379 -30.16 11.33 12.71
N VAL A 380 -29.87 12.60 13.04
CA VAL A 380 -28.49 13.05 13.27
C VAL A 380 -27.84 12.28 14.43
N VAL A 381 -28.58 11.99 15.50
CA VAL A 381 -28.10 11.19 16.64
C VAL A 381 -27.78 9.76 16.19
N LEU A 382 -28.68 9.11 15.46
CA LEU A 382 -28.48 7.73 14.98
C LEU A 382 -27.26 7.63 14.06
N MET A 383 -27.05 8.60 13.16
CA MET A 383 -25.89 8.61 12.27
C MET A 383 -24.58 8.81 13.04
N THR A 384 -24.55 9.73 14.00
CA THR A 384 -23.38 9.92 14.87
C THR A 384 -23.11 8.67 15.71
N ALA A 385 -24.14 8.09 16.32
CA ALA A 385 -24.04 6.89 17.15
C ALA A 385 -23.58 5.66 16.34
N ALA A 386 -24.04 5.52 15.10
CA ALA A 386 -23.59 4.46 14.19
C ALA A 386 -22.08 4.53 13.93
N GLY A 387 -21.51 5.72 13.69
CA GLY A 387 -20.07 5.86 13.51
C GLY A 387 -19.27 5.66 14.78
N VAL A 388 -19.76 6.15 15.93
CA VAL A 388 -19.14 5.87 17.23
C VAL A 388 -19.14 4.37 17.51
N PHE A 389 -20.25 3.68 17.25
CA PHE A 389 -20.34 2.23 17.35
C PHE A 389 -19.34 1.54 16.42
N PHE A 390 -19.22 1.97 15.16
CA PHE A 390 -18.23 1.43 14.23
C PHE A 390 -16.80 1.56 14.77
N ILE A 391 -16.44 2.71 15.34
CA ILE A 391 -15.11 2.94 15.95
C ILE A 391 -14.87 1.98 17.12
N LEU A 392 -15.87 1.79 17.98
CA LEU A 392 -15.78 0.87 19.12
C LEU A 392 -15.70 -0.60 18.65
N TYR A 393 -16.39 -0.93 17.56
CA TYR A 393 -16.42 -2.26 16.96
C TYR A 393 -15.12 -2.60 16.22
N SER A 394 -14.59 -1.66 15.43
CA SER A 394 -13.33 -1.83 14.72
C SER A 394 -12.12 -1.82 15.66
N GLY A 395 -12.27 -1.19 16.83
CA GLY A 395 -11.29 -1.19 17.91
C GLY A 395 -10.27 -0.06 17.78
N ASN A 396 -9.79 0.30 16.59
CA ASN A 396 -9.01 1.53 16.38
C ASN A 396 -8.79 1.78 14.89
N ASP A 397 -8.33 2.97 14.53
CA ASP A 397 -7.61 3.18 13.28
C ASP A 397 -6.10 3.10 13.50
N TRP A 398 -5.37 2.56 12.51
CA TRP A 398 -3.91 2.56 12.51
C TRP A 398 -3.35 3.88 11.96
N MET A 399 -4.11 4.57 11.10
CA MET A 399 -3.73 5.90 10.60
C MET A 399 -3.91 6.95 11.69
N ALA A 400 -2.96 7.89 11.78
CA ALA A 400 -3.07 9.09 12.60
C ALA A 400 -4.22 9.99 12.13
N GLN A 401 -4.41 11.15 12.75
CA GLN A 401 -5.36 12.17 12.30
C GLN A 401 -6.85 11.75 12.27
N TRP A 402 -7.20 10.69 13.00
CA TRP A 402 -8.59 10.38 13.37
C TRP A 402 -9.54 10.10 12.18
N ARG A 403 -9.07 9.40 11.13
CA ARG A 403 -9.85 9.14 9.90
C ARG A 403 -11.27 8.62 10.14
N PHE A 404 -11.49 7.67 11.03
CA PHE A 404 -12.84 7.12 11.23
C PHE A 404 -13.85 8.16 11.72
N LEU A 405 -13.38 9.21 12.40
CA LEU A 405 -14.24 10.32 12.78
C LEU A 405 -14.58 11.25 11.61
N SER A 406 -13.76 11.31 10.56
CA SER A 406 -14.06 12.05 9.33
C SER A 406 -15.37 11.60 8.67
N TYR A 407 -15.77 10.33 8.83
CA TYR A 407 -17.02 9.81 8.26
C TYR A 407 -18.28 10.30 9.00
N ILE A 408 -18.14 10.83 10.22
CA ILE A 408 -19.25 11.37 11.01
C ILE A 408 -19.13 12.86 11.32
N VAL A 409 -18.20 13.58 10.70
CA VAL A 409 -18.02 15.02 10.93
C VAL A 409 -19.29 15.81 10.65
N VAL A 410 -20.05 15.47 9.59
CA VAL A 410 -21.29 16.21 9.27
C VAL A 410 -22.35 16.04 10.36
N PRO A 411 -22.84 14.82 10.68
CA PRO A 411 -23.83 14.68 11.75
C PRO A 411 -23.26 15.10 13.12
N GLY A 412 -21.99 14.84 13.40
CA GLY A 412 -21.32 15.24 14.64
C GLY A 412 -21.29 16.76 14.86
N PHE A 413 -20.87 17.54 13.85
CA PHE A 413 -20.86 19.00 13.94
C PHE A 413 -22.26 19.62 13.90
N VAL A 414 -23.24 18.96 13.27
CA VAL A 414 -24.64 19.36 13.42
C VAL A 414 -25.08 19.23 14.88
N LEU A 415 -24.78 18.12 15.56
CA LEU A 415 -25.09 17.97 17.00
C LEU A 415 -24.39 19.02 17.85
N LEU A 416 -23.10 19.26 17.60
CA LEU A 416 -22.34 20.28 18.31
C LEU A 416 -22.97 21.67 18.14
N GLY A 417 -23.30 22.05 16.90
CA GLY A 417 -23.93 23.34 16.60
C GLY A 417 -25.31 23.49 17.23
N LEU A 418 -26.11 22.42 17.27
CA LEU A 418 -27.38 22.42 18.01
C LEU A 418 -27.15 22.62 19.52
N GLY A 419 -26.10 22.00 20.07
CA GLY A 419 -25.62 22.21 21.43
C GLY A 419 -25.38 23.66 21.80
N VAL A 420 -24.51 24.28 21.01
CA VAL A 420 -24.12 25.67 21.20
C VAL A 420 -25.32 26.59 21.02
N ALA A 421 -26.16 26.36 20.01
CA ALA A 421 -27.36 27.14 19.76
C ALA A 421 -28.32 27.17 20.98
N GLU A 422 -28.49 26.03 21.63
CA GLU A 422 -29.38 25.88 22.78
C GLU A 422 -28.79 26.51 24.03
N LEU A 423 -27.48 26.36 24.25
CA LEU A 423 -26.77 27.04 25.33
C LEU A 423 -26.89 28.57 25.20
N LEU A 424 -26.72 29.11 23.98
CA LEU A 424 -26.91 30.52 23.70
C LEU A 424 -28.37 30.98 23.93
N ALA A 425 -29.35 30.12 23.62
CA ALA A 425 -30.76 30.40 23.85
C ALA A 425 -31.15 30.45 25.33
N CYS A 426 -30.37 29.81 26.22
CA CYS A 426 -30.57 29.88 27.68
C CYS A 426 -30.09 31.19 28.30
N LEU A 427 -29.28 32.00 27.61
CA LEU A 427 -28.82 33.29 28.11
C LEU A 427 -29.93 34.35 27.99
N PRO A 428 -30.24 35.16 29.02
CA PRO A 428 -31.34 36.13 29.01
C PRO A 428 -31.14 37.28 28.00
N VAL A 429 -32.23 37.79 27.42
CA VAL A 429 -32.25 38.82 26.37
C VAL A 429 -32.32 40.22 27.00
N SER A 430 -31.18 40.92 27.12
CA SER A 430 -31.10 42.37 27.32
C SER A 430 -30.00 42.97 26.44
N GLU A 431 -29.98 44.28 26.24
CA GLU A 431 -29.07 44.97 25.30
C GLU A 431 -27.58 44.79 25.67
N GLU A 432 -27.21 44.97 26.94
CA GLU A 432 -25.86 44.65 27.47
C GLU A 432 -25.49 43.16 27.29
N ARG A 433 -26.48 42.27 27.22
CA ARG A 433 -26.30 40.81 27.14
C ARG A 433 -26.31 40.27 25.71
N GLY A 434 -26.66 41.10 24.72
CA GLY A 434 -26.38 40.84 23.30
C GLY A 434 -24.87 40.74 23.03
N ARG A 435 -24.08 41.60 23.69
CA ARG A 435 -22.61 41.50 23.69
C ARG A 435 -22.13 40.20 24.33
N LEU A 436 -22.73 39.77 25.44
CA LEU A 436 -22.39 38.49 26.10
C LEU A 436 -22.63 37.29 25.17
N ARG A 437 -23.76 37.23 24.46
CA ARG A 437 -24.01 36.18 23.45
C ARG A 437 -22.98 36.20 22.33
N GLY A 438 -22.58 37.38 21.86
CA GLY A 438 -21.50 37.55 20.87
C GLY A 438 -20.15 37.04 21.38
N VAL A 439 -19.78 37.39 22.61
CA VAL A 439 -18.55 36.92 23.27
C VAL A 439 -18.57 35.42 23.46
N VAL A 440 -19.66 34.84 23.98
CA VAL A 440 -19.78 33.38 24.16
C VAL A 440 -19.69 32.66 22.81
N THR A 441 -20.35 33.19 21.77
CA THR A 441 -20.23 32.64 20.41
C THR A 441 -18.78 32.68 19.93
N ALA A 442 -18.10 33.83 20.05
CA ALA A 442 -16.70 33.97 19.67
C ALA A 442 -15.78 33.00 20.44
N VAL A 443 -15.97 32.87 21.76
CA VAL A 443 -15.22 31.93 22.60
C VAL A 443 -15.43 30.49 22.13
N VAL A 444 -16.66 30.09 21.81
CA VAL A 444 -16.93 28.74 21.29
C VAL A 444 -16.29 28.51 19.92
N LEU A 445 -16.39 29.48 19.01
CA LEU A 445 -15.76 29.39 17.69
C LEU A 445 -14.24 29.27 17.82
N VAL A 446 -13.61 30.01 18.74
CA VAL A 446 -12.17 29.91 19.02
C VAL A 446 -11.82 28.58 19.70
N ALA A 447 -12.60 28.14 20.69
CA ALA A 447 -12.35 26.90 21.42
C ALA A 447 -12.45 25.65 20.52
N VAL A 448 -13.31 25.67 19.50
CA VAL A 448 -13.42 24.60 18.51
C VAL A 448 -12.42 24.80 17.36
N GLY A 449 -12.24 26.03 16.89
CA GLY A 449 -11.40 26.34 15.73
C GLY A 449 -9.90 26.26 16.00
N ALA A 450 -9.41 26.81 17.12
CA ALA A 450 -7.98 26.90 17.41
C ALA A 450 -7.28 25.53 17.51
N PRO A 451 -7.85 24.50 18.18
CA PRO A 451 -7.25 23.16 18.17
C PRO A 451 -7.18 22.55 16.77
N ASN A 452 -8.17 22.81 15.92
CA ASN A 452 -8.16 22.33 14.54
C ASN A 452 -7.09 23.05 13.69
N ILE A 453 -6.97 24.38 13.82
CA ILE A 453 -5.92 25.14 13.14
C ILE A 453 -4.53 24.65 13.58
N TRP A 454 -4.33 24.45 14.88
CA TRP A 454 -3.10 23.90 15.44
C TRP A 454 -2.79 22.51 14.86
N ASN A 455 -3.78 21.61 14.88
CA ASN A 455 -3.63 20.27 14.31
C ASN A 455 -3.30 20.33 12.82
N SER A 456 -3.91 21.23 12.05
CA SER A 456 -3.60 21.38 10.63
C SER A 456 -2.17 21.86 10.39
N ALA A 457 -1.71 22.85 11.15
CA ALA A 457 -0.35 23.36 11.06
C ALA A 457 0.70 22.28 11.40
N TRP A 458 0.38 21.40 12.36
CA TRP A 458 1.28 20.31 12.75
C TRP A 458 1.26 19.12 11.77
N SER A 459 0.10 18.81 11.18
CA SER A 459 -0.06 17.60 10.36
C SER A 459 0.30 17.80 8.90
N ALA A 460 0.25 19.04 8.39
CA ALA A 460 0.59 19.35 7.02
C ALA A 460 2.04 18.97 6.61
N PRO A 461 3.08 19.18 7.44
CA PRO A 461 4.46 18.81 7.09
C PRO A 461 4.81 17.33 7.31
N GLU A 462 4.03 16.58 8.09
CA GLU A 462 4.31 15.18 8.45
C GLU A 462 3.15 14.28 8.00
N PRO A 463 3.03 14.01 6.69
CA PRO A 463 1.99 13.13 6.19
C PRO A 463 2.17 11.70 6.75
N GLU A 464 1.08 11.10 7.24
CA GLU A 464 1.00 9.65 7.43
C GLU A 464 1.40 8.94 6.13
N THR A 465 2.05 7.75 6.21
CA THR A 465 2.69 7.01 5.09
C THR A 465 2.10 7.37 3.73
N SER A 466 2.84 8.21 2.99
CA SER A 466 2.37 8.80 1.74
C SER A 466 2.80 7.99 0.53
N VAL A 467 2.05 8.13 -0.58
CA VAL A 467 2.48 7.55 -1.86
C VAL A 467 3.85 8.07 -2.28
N SER A 468 4.14 9.34 -2.02
CA SER A 468 5.45 9.90 -2.34
C SER A 468 6.60 9.28 -1.55
N ASP A 469 6.36 8.82 -0.32
CA ASP A 469 7.38 8.18 0.50
C ASP A 469 7.68 6.76 0.02
N VAL A 470 6.64 5.99 -0.30
CA VAL A 470 6.80 4.65 -0.87
C VAL A 470 7.35 4.73 -2.29
N TYR A 471 7.00 5.77 -3.06
CA TYR A 471 7.58 5.99 -4.39
C TYR A 471 9.11 6.19 -4.37
N LYS A 472 9.69 6.71 -3.27
CA LYS A 472 11.16 6.73 -3.10
C LYS A 472 11.73 5.30 -3.08
N ARG A 473 11.02 4.36 -2.45
CA ARG A 473 11.37 2.93 -2.47
C ARG A 473 11.24 2.34 -3.86
N VAL A 474 10.14 2.63 -4.56
CA VAL A 474 9.94 2.21 -5.96
C VAL A 474 11.15 2.67 -6.79
N ARG A 475 11.51 3.96 -6.74
CA ARG A 475 12.67 4.50 -7.48
C ARG A 475 13.97 3.82 -7.12
N TYR A 476 14.22 3.59 -5.84
CA TYR A 476 15.42 2.90 -5.37
C TYR A 476 15.49 1.48 -5.91
N MET A 477 14.41 0.71 -5.81
CA MET A 477 14.36 -0.67 -6.29
C MET A 477 14.34 -0.77 -7.83
N THR A 478 13.78 0.20 -8.55
CA THR A 478 13.93 0.31 -10.01
C THR A 478 15.39 0.63 -10.39
N TRP A 479 16.11 1.43 -9.59
CA TRP A 479 17.54 1.61 -9.79
C TRP A 479 18.32 0.31 -9.56
N VAL A 480 17.99 -0.48 -8.53
CA VAL A 480 18.55 -1.83 -8.31
C VAL A 480 18.26 -2.75 -9.50
N GLN A 481 17.02 -2.75 -10.00
CA GLN A 481 16.62 -3.52 -11.19
C GLN A 481 17.48 -3.18 -12.41
N ARG A 482 17.66 -1.88 -12.70
CA ARG A 482 18.51 -1.41 -13.81
C ARG A 482 19.96 -1.79 -13.61
N ARG A 483 20.51 -1.61 -12.41
CA ARG A 483 21.91 -1.95 -12.07
C ARG A 483 22.21 -3.44 -12.22
N LEU A 484 21.23 -4.31 -11.99
CA LEU A 484 21.34 -5.76 -12.18
C LEU A 484 20.91 -6.23 -13.59
N HIS A 485 20.44 -5.32 -14.44
CA HIS A 485 19.90 -5.60 -15.78
C HIS A 485 18.81 -6.68 -15.76
N LEU A 486 17.86 -6.54 -14.85
CA LEU A 486 16.76 -7.49 -14.65
C LEU A 486 15.53 -7.09 -15.46
N ASP A 487 15.07 -8.00 -16.32
CA ASP A 487 13.81 -7.86 -17.04
C ASP A 487 12.60 -8.30 -16.17
N ARG A 488 12.83 -9.18 -15.18
CA ARG A 488 11.76 -9.78 -14.37
C ARG A 488 11.87 -9.47 -12.89
N VAL A 489 10.78 -8.92 -12.34
CA VAL A 489 10.71 -8.57 -10.91
C VAL A 489 9.44 -9.14 -10.29
N VAL A 490 9.64 -9.95 -9.26
CA VAL A 490 8.62 -10.29 -8.26
C VAL A 490 8.99 -9.57 -6.96
N LEU A 491 8.08 -8.73 -6.47
CA LEU A 491 8.27 -7.96 -5.24
C LEU A 491 7.54 -8.61 -4.08
N PHE A 492 8.22 -8.74 -2.93
CA PHE A 492 7.62 -9.06 -1.65
C PHE A 492 7.70 -7.84 -0.72
N ASP A 493 6.59 -7.12 -0.54
CA ASP A 493 6.51 -5.86 0.22
C ASP A 493 5.15 -5.77 0.93
N VAL A 494 4.93 -4.72 1.70
CA VAL A 494 3.73 -4.46 2.48
C VAL A 494 2.94 -3.23 2.04
N ASP A 495 3.60 -2.22 1.48
CA ASP A 495 2.92 -1.02 0.99
C ASP A 495 2.66 -1.16 -0.51
N MET A 496 1.40 -1.16 -0.89
CA MET A 496 1.01 -1.59 -2.25
C MET A 496 0.70 -0.44 -3.20
N GLY A 497 0.24 0.71 -2.71
CA GLY A 497 -0.30 1.78 -3.53
C GLY A 497 0.67 2.30 -4.59
N ALA A 498 1.86 2.72 -4.16
CA ALA A 498 2.89 3.22 -5.06
C ALA A 498 3.46 2.12 -5.97
N HIS A 499 3.67 0.91 -5.44
CA HIS A 499 4.20 -0.21 -6.23
C HIS A 499 3.23 -0.62 -7.35
N MET A 500 1.94 -0.80 -7.04
CA MET A 500 0.92 -1.11 -8.03
C MET A 500 0.80 -0.01 -9.10
N TYR A 501 0.95 1.26 -8.72
CA TYR A 501 0.83 2.35 -9.68
C TYR A 501 2.08 2.53 -10.55
N TYR A 502 3.29 2.42 -9.99
CA TYR A 502 4.51 2.86 -10.69
C TYR A 502 5.42 1.74 -11.21
N SER A 503 5.33 0.51 -10.70
CA SER A 503 6.35 -0.51 -11.01
C SER A 503 5.95 -1.51 -12.09
N GLY A 504 4.66 -1.82 -12.23
CA GLY A 504 4.18 -2.88 -13.13
C GLY A 504 4.68 -4.29 -12.75
N TRP A 505 5.23 -4.45 -11.55
CA TRP A 505 5.81 -5.72 -11.09
C TRP A 505 4.71 -6.70 -10.64
N ARG A 506 5.03 -7.99 -10.68
CA ARG A 506 4.27 -8.99 -9.93
C ARG A 506 4.55 -8.79 -8.43
N ILE A 507 3.50 -8.80 -7.61
CA ILE A 507 3.61 -8.48 -6.18
C ILE A 507 3.06 -9.62 -5.33
N ILE A 508 3.78 -9.92 -4.25
CA ILE A 508 3.35 -10.73 -3.12
C ILE A 508 3.17 -9.77 -1.94
N ASP A 509 1.92 -9.57 -1.54
CA ASP A 509 1.54 -8.56 -0.55
C ASP A 509 1.57 -9.13 0.87
N VAL A 510 2.53 -8.68 1.68
CA VAL A 510 2.69 -9.05 3.08
C VAL A 510 1.45 -8.71 3.93
N ALA A 511 0.77 -7.60 3.66
CA ALA A 511 -0.45 -7.23 4.36
C ALA A 511 -1.65 -8.07 3.91
N GLY A 512 -1.59 -8.69 2.73
CA GLY A 512 -2.65 -9.48 2.13
C GLY A 512 -3.84 -8.64 1.67
N LEU A 513 -3.69 -7.33 1.47
CA LEU A 513 -4.74 -6.47 0.90
C LEU A 513 -5.08 -6.92 -0.52
N VAL A 514 -4.05 -7.18 -1.34
CA VAL A 514 -4.16 -7.51 -2.76
C VAL A 514 -3.69 -8.93 -3.11
N ASP A 515 -3.36 -9.73 -2.10
CA ASP A 515 -2.91 -11.13 -2.23
C ASP A 515 -3.81 -12.03 -1.37
N VAL A 516 -4.59 -12.88 -2.03
CA VAL A 516 -5.56 -13.79 -1.41
C VAL A 516 -4.85 -14.86 -0.55
N PRO A 517 -3.84 -15.59 -1.07
CA PRO A 517 -3.01 -16.49 -0.27
C PRO A 517 -2.56 -15.83 1.05
N MET A 518 -1.94 -14.65 0.99
CA MET A 518 -1.42 -13.99 2.19
C MET A 518 -2.51 -13.61 3.20
N ALA A 519 -3.69 -13.17 2.74
CA ALA A 519 -4.81 -12.79 3.60
C ALA A 519 -5.37 -13.95 4.44
N ARG A 520 -5.23 -15.20 3.98
CA ARG A 520 -5.90 -16.37 4.57
C ARG A 520 -5.08 -17.08 5.66
N HIS A 521 -3.76 -17.08 5.56
CA HIS A 521 -2.92 -18.04 6.30
C HIS A 521 -2.19 -17.46 7.52
N SER A 522 -2.49 -16.22 7.94
CA SER A 522 -1.98 -15.61 9.18
C SER A 522 -0.46 -15.77 9.42
N TYR A 523 0.33 -15.86 8.35
CA TYR A 523 1.78 -16.08 8.37
C TYR A 523 2.23 -17.44 8.96
N GLU A 524 1.44 -18.50 8.75
CA GLU A 524 1.86 -19.87 9.07
C GLU A 524 3.19 -20.23 8.40
N LYS A 525 4.10 -20.88 9.15
CA LYS A 525 5.48 -21.10 8.70
C LYS A 525 5.56 -21.98 7.44
N THR A 526 4.77 -23.04 7.39
CA THR A 526 4.73 -23.96 6.23
C THR A 526 4.21 -23.23 5.00
N PHE A 527 3.20 -22.36 5.15
CA PHE A 527 2.65 -21.56 4.07
C PHE A 527 3.67 -20.53 3.53
N ILE A 528 4.35 -19.78 4.40
CA ILE A 528 5.34 -18.78 3.96
C ILE A 528 6.48 -19.47 3.19
N LYS A 529 6.93 -20.64 3.67
CA LYS A 529 7.94 -21.42 2.97
C LYS A 529 7.46 -21.81 1.57
N GLU A 530 6.25 -22.35 1.44
CA GLU A 530 5.74 -22.81 0.15
C GLU A 530 5.43 -21.67 -0.80
N TYR A 531 4.50 -20.78 -0.41
CA TYR A 531 3.97 -19.76 -1.32
C TYR A 531 4.98 -18.63 -1.59
N VAL A 532 5.65 -18.12 -0.56
CA VAL A 532 6.57 -16.99 -0.73
C VAL A 532 7.94 -17.46 -1.19
N LEU A 533 8.54 -18.44 -0.50
CA LEU A 533 9.96 -18.77 -0.71
C LEU A 533 10.19 -19.84 -1.79
N ASN A 534 9.26 -20.79 -2.01
CA ASN A 534 9.41 -21.85 -3.02
C ASN A 534 8.74 -21.48 -4.35
N GLU A 535 7.48 -21.05 -4.31
CA GLU A 535 6.69 -20.73 -5.51
C GLU A 535 6.97 -19.32 -6.00
N GLY A 536 6.80 -18.32 -5.12
CA GLY A 536 6.94 -16.91 -5.48
C GLY A 536 8.37 -16.48 -5.78
N ARG A 537 9.35 -17.04 -5.05
CA ARG A 537 10.80 -16.74 -5.12
C ARG A 537 11.10 -15.25 -5.42
N PRO A 538 10.64 -14.31 -4.59
CA PRO A 538 10.74 -12.87 -4.84
C PRO A 538 12.12 -12.46 -5.35
N THR A 539 12.18 -11.65 -6.40
CA THR A 539 13.42 -11.00 -6.84
C THR A 539 13.89 -10.02 -5.77
N PHE A 540 12.95 -9.24 -5.26
CA PHE A 540 13.14 -8.23 -4.22
C PHE A 540 12.23 -8.50 -3.03
N ALA A 541 12.74 -8.31 -1.83
CA ALA A 541 11.98 -8.42 -0.60
C ALA A 541 12.26 -7.23 0.32
N HIS A 542 11.22 -6.50 0.72
CA HIS A 542 11.32 -5.41 1.66
C HIS A 542 10.74 -5.83 3.00
N MET A 543 11.62 -6.16 3.96
CA MET A 543 11.25 -6.76 5.24
C MET A 543 12.02 -6.09 6.39
N HIS A 544 11.33 -5.23 7.14
CA HIS A 544 11.87 -4.62 8.36
C HIS A 544 10.80 -4.45 9.45
N GLY A 545 11.25 -4.09 10.66
CA GLY A 545 10.38 -3.66 11.77
C GLY A 545 9.30 -4.67 12.19
N GLY A 546 8.09 -4.15 12.43
CA GLY A 546 6.97 -4.94 12.92
C GLY A 546 6.51 -6.03 11.94
N TRP A 547 6.61 -5.79 10.64
CA TRP A 547 6.20 -6.73 9.60
C TRP A 547 7.14 -7.93 9.49
N ALA A 548 8.46 -7.70 9.52
CA ALA A 548 9.43 -8.79 9.58
C ALA A 548 9.23 -9.68 10.82
N SER A 549 8.87 -9.08 11.95
CA SER A 549 8.56 -9.80 13.19
C SER A 549 7.25 -10.59 13.08
N LYS A 550 6.20 -10.00 12.48
CA LYS A 550 4.88 -10.62 12.30
C LYS A 550 4.95 -11.84 11.38
N VAL A 551 5.68 -11.74 10.27
CA VAL A 551 5.90 -12.82 9.30
C VAL A 551 6.92 -13.85 9.82
N LYS A 552 7.76 -13.46 10.79
CA LYS A 552 8.92 -14.24 11.27
C LYS A 552 9.86 -14.63 10.13
N ILE A 553 10.02 -13.75 9.13
CA ILE A 553 10.74 -14.06 7.89
C ILE A 553 12.18 -14.52 8.13
N PHE A 554 12.90 -13.87 9.06
CA PHE A 554 14.27 -14.22 9.43
C PHE A 554 14.39 -15.54 10.23
N SER A 555 13.27 -16.20 10.57
CA SER A 555 13.25 -17.54 11.15
C SER A 555 13.22 -18.66 10.10
N HIS A 556 13.09 -18.29 8.81
CA HIS A 556 13.18 -19.22 7.68
C HIS A 556 14.64 -19.37 7.24
N PRO A 557 15.21 -20.58 7.31
CA PRO A 557 16.56 -20.84 6.81
C PRO A 557 16.72 -20.50 5.32
N GLU A 558 15.67 -20.71 4.53
CA GLU A 558 15.65 -20.43 3.10
C GLU A 558 15.85 -18.93 2.83
N PHE A 559 15.16 -18.05 3.55
CA PHE A 559 15.33 -16.60 3.39
C PHE A 559 16.76 -16.15 3.72
N LYS A 560 17.32 -16.64 4.83
CA LYS A 560 18.71 -16.34 5.23
C LYS A 560 19.75 -16.87 4.24
N ARG A 561 19.47 -18.02 3.63
CA ARG A 561 20.37 -18.65 2.66
C ARG A 561 20.31 -17.93 1.31
N ASP A 562 19.12 -17.54 0.87
CA ASP A 562 18.87 -17.16 -0.53
C ASP A 562 18.76 -15.66 -0.76
N TYR A 563 18.69 -14.83 0.30
CA TYR A 563 18.56 -13.38 0.20
C TYR A 563 19.72 -12.64 0.85
N LEU A 564 20.11 -11.52 0.23
CA LEU A 564 21.13 -10.59 0.70
C LEU A 564 20.46 -9.25 1.01
N GLU A 565 20.68 -8.69 2.19
CA GLU A 565 20.26 -7.31 2.50
C GLU A 565 21.20 -6.32 1.80
N ILE A 566 20.62 -5.37 1.07
CA ILE A 566 21.35 -4.29 0.39
C ILE A 566 21.23 -2.98 1.19
N PRO A 567 22.14 -2.01 0.99
CA PRO A 567 22.13 -0.75 1.73
C PRO A 567 20.78 -0.03 1.69
N GLY A 568 20.44 0.65 2.79
CA GLY A 568 19.22 1.47 2.83
C GLY A 568 19.34 2.76 2.00
N TYR A 569 18.20 3.33 1.62
CA TYR A 569 18.14 4.63 0.92
C TYR A 569 17.70 5.76 1.85
N PRO A 570 18.02 7.04 1.58
CA PRO A 570 17.60 8.15 2.44
C PRO A 570 16.07 8.27 2.55
N ALA A 571 15.52 8.02 3.74
CA ALA A 571 14.11 8.27 4.07
C ALA A 571 13.86 9.75 4.38
N GLY A 572 14.88 10.42 4.88
CA GLY A 572 14.90 11.84 5.21
C GLY A 572 16.34 12.32 5.46
N ARG A 573 16.52 13.54 5.98
CA ARG A 573 17.85 14.16 6.12
C ARG A 573 18.83 13.42 7.05
N ARG A 574 18.33 12.53 7.92
CA ARG A 574 19.12 11.90 8.98
C ARG A 574 18.89 10.39 9.13
N ALA A 575 18.04 9.79 8.29
CA ALA A 575 17.64 8.40 8.44
C ALA A 575 17.65 7.67 7.10
N LEU A 576 18.17 6.45 7.10
CA LEU A 576 18.08 5.51 6.00
C LEU A 576 16.88 4.57 6.21
N HIS A 577 16.18 4.27 5.13
CA HIS A 577 15.19 3.22 5.06
C HIS A 577 15.89 1.89 4.73
N VAL A 578 15.98 1.00 5.72
CA VAL A 578 16.69 -0.30 5.63
C VAL A 578 15.72 -1.47 5.37
N GLY A 579 16.23 -2.70 5.30
CA GLY A 579 15.43 -3.91 5.11
C GLY A 579 15.12 -4.26 3.66
N ASN A 580 15.86 -3.70 2.70
CA ASN A 580 15.76 -4.08 1.29
C ASN A 580 16.63 -5.31 1.05
N HIS A 581 16.06 -6.37 0.51
CA HIS A 581 16.77 -7.61 0.22
C HIS A 581 16.61 -7.97 -1.25
N ILE A 582 17.64 -8.59 -1.81
CA ILE A 582 17.64 -9.14 -3.17
C ILE A 582 17.99 -10.62 -3.13
N ARG A 583 17.51 -11.38 -4.10
CA ARG A 583 17.84 -12.81 -4.22
C ARG A 583 19.33 -12.95 -4.62
N ARG A 584 20.08 -13.81 -3.91
CA ARG A 584 21.53 -13.98 -4.10
C ARG A 584 21.88 -14.50 -5.49
N ASP A 585 21.06 -15.41 -6.02
CA ASP A 585 21.29 -16.06 -7.32
C ASP A 585 21.23 -15.12 -8.54
N LEU A 586 20.89 -13.84 -8.35
CA LEU A 586 20.87 -12.83 -9.40
C LEU A 586 22.28 -12.52 -9.93
N PHE A 587 23.29 -12.60 -9.05
CA PHE A 587 24.70 -12.35 -9.38
C PHE A 587 25.71 -13.24 -8.63
N ILE A 588 25.27 -14.01 -7.62
CA ILE A 588 26.09 -15.00 -6.90
C ILE A 588 25.66 -16.40 -7.35
N LYS A 589 26.51 -17.11 -8.09
CA LYS A 589 26.21 -18.43 -8.66
C LYS A 589 27.01 -19.53 -7.96
N ASP A 590 26.40 -20.71 -7.82
CA ASP A 590 27.07 -21.91 -7.30
C ASP A 590 27.96 -22.61 -8.33
N ALA A 591 27.82 -22.24 -9.60
CA ALA A 591 28.61 -22.74 -10.71
C ALA A 591 28.87 -21.64 -11.73
N TYR A 592 30.01 -21.73 -12.42
CA TYR A 592 30.34 -20.86 -13.54
C TYR A 592 29.29 -20.99 -14.65
N SER A 593 28.82 -19.87 -15.18
CA SER A 593 27.72 -19.78 -16.15
C SER A 593 28.03 -18.85 -17.33
N GLY A 594 29.30 -18.47 -17.49
CA GLY A 594 29.74 -17.56 -18.54
C GLY A 594 30.14 -18.25 -19.84
N PRO A 595 30.75 -17.50 -20.77
CA PRO A 595 31.33 -18.05 -22.01
C PRO A 595 32.42 -19.10 -21.73
N PRO A 596 32.97 -19.82 -22.72
CA PRO A 596 34.07 -20.76 -22.48
C PRO A 596 35.17 -20.13 -21.60
N THR A 597 35.49 -20.79 -20.49
CA THR A 597 36.29 -20.23 -19.39
C THR A 597 37.65 -19.71 -19.87
N ARG A 598 37.95 -18.44 -19.53
CA ARG A 598 39.20 -17.74 -19.84
C ARG A 598 39.85 -17.34 -18.51
N GLU A 599 40.50 -18.29 -17.85
CA GLU A 599 40.99 -18.10 -16.48
C GLU A 599 42.28 -17.28 -16.42
N HIS A 600 42.24 -16.13 -15.75
CA HIS A 600 43.41 -15.41 -15.29
C HIS A 600 43.41 -15.32 -13.77
N ARG A 601 44.46 -15.85 -13.14
CA ARG A 601 44.65 -15.79 -11.68
C ARG A 601 45.55 -14.62 -11.33
N PHE A 602 45.17 -13.89 -10.29
CA PHE A 602 45.88 -12.73 -9.80
C PHE A 602 46.46 -13.00 -8.40
N THR A 603 47.47 -12.23 -8.01
CA THR A 603 47.97 -12.22 -6.64
C THR A 603 46.83 -11.89 -5.66
N GLY A 604 46.95 -12.37 -4.42
CA GLY A 604 45.88 -12.27 -3.43
C GLY A 604 44.67 -13.19 -3.70
N GLY A 605 44.77 -14.14 -4.64
CA GLY A 605 43.80 -15.22 -4.79
C GLY A 605 42.48 -14.82 -5.45
N VAL A 606 42.49 -13.77 -6.29
CA VAL A 606 41.35 -13.42 -7.16
C VAL A 606 41.55 -14.10 -8.52
N THR A 607 40.48 -14.59 -9.10
CA THR A 607 40.45 -15.21 -10.43
C THR A 607 39.38 -14.53 -11.27
N LEU A 608 39.78 -14.03 -12.43
CA LEU A 608 38.86 -13.68 -13.52
C LEU A 608 38.63 -14.94 -14.34
N GLU A 609 37.42 -15.47 -14.29
CA GLU A 609 37.05 -16.75 -14.94
C GLU A 609 36.53 -16.57 -16.36
N GLY A 610 36.03 -15.37 -16.66
CA GLY A 610 35.62 -14.98 -18.01
C GLY A 610 35.11 -13.55 -18.04
N TRP A 611 34.90 -13.06 -19.26
CA TRP A 611 34.39 -11.73 -19.57
C TRP A 611 33.64 -11.76 -20.89
N ASP A 612 32.76 -10.78 -21.09
CA ASP A 612 32.06 -10.58 -22.36
C ASP A 612 31.74 -9.10 -22.59
N VAL A 613 31.67 -8.70 -23.85
CA VAL A 613 31.20 -7.39 -24.31
C VAL A 613 30.15 -7.62 -25.40
N PRO A 614 28.90 -7.93 -25.03
CA PRO A 614 27.89 -8.38 -25.99
C PRO A 614 27.55 -7.36 -27.09
N ALA A 615 27.66 -6.06 -26.78
CA ALA A 615 27.40 -4.96 -27.71
C ALA A 615 28.63 -4.03 -27.79
N PRO A 616 29.67 -4.39 -28.58
CA PRO A 616 30.95 -3.66 -28.57
C PRO A 616 30.93 -2.35 -29.35
N GLU A 617 29.95 -2.12 -30.23
CA GLU A 617 29.75 -0.87 -30.97
C GLU A 617 28.92 0.13 -30.15
N VAL A 618 29.55 1.16 -29.59
CA VAL A 618 28.90 2.12 -28.70
C VAL A 618 29.08 3.54 -29.23
N PRO A 619 28.08 4.43 -29.17
CA PRO A 619 28.25 5.79 -29.66
C PRO A 619 29.14 6.62 -28.75
N VAL A 620 29.74 7.68 -29.30
CA VAL A 620 30.35 8.75 -28.49
C VAL A 620 29.34 9.26 -27.46
N GLU A 621 29.76 9.44 -26.20
CA GLU A 621 28.92 9.76 -25.03
C GLU A 621 27.89 8.68 -24.63
N GLY A 622 28.00 7.47 -25.20
CA GLY A 622 27.19 6.31 -24.85
C GLY A 622 27.52 5.68 -23.50
N GLU A 623 27.00 4.48 -23.26
CA GLU A 623 27.39 3.64 -22.13
C GLU A 623 27.86 2.28 -22.64
N LEU A 624 29.00 1.82 -22.14
CA LEU A 624 29.52 0.49 -22.48
C LEU A 624 29.01 -0.53 -21.49
N TYR A 625 28.39 -1.60 -21.99
CA TYR A 625 27.98 -2.76 -21.20
C TYR A 625 29.06 -3.84 -21.22
N ILE A 626 29.46 -4.33 -20.05
CA ILE A 626 30.38 -5.46 -19.91
C ILE A 626 29.91 -6.45 -18.86
N GLU A 627 30.30 -7.71 -19.04
CA GLU A 627 30.11 -8.77 -18.06
C GLU A 627 31.46 -9.32 -17.58
N LEU A 628 31.59 -9.55 -16.27
CA LEU A 628 32.79 -10.11 -15.64
C LEU A 628 32.42 -11.22 -14.66
N TRP A 629 33.04 -12.38 -14.81
CA TRP A 629 32.90 -13.51 -13.89
C TRP A 629 34.13 -13.60 -13.00
N LEU A 630 33.92 -13.34 -11.71
CA LEU A 630 34.99 -13.29 -10.72
C LEU A 630 34.78 -14.39 -9.67
N ARG A 631 35.89 -14.97 -9.23
CA ARG A 631 35.94 -15.84 -8.07
C ARG A 631 37.11 -15.41 -7.19
N ALA A 632 36.96 -15.50 -5.87
CA ALA A 632 38.04 -15.21 -4.95
C ALA A 632 38.20 -16.33 -3.92
N GLY A 633 39.45 -16.54 -3.48
CA GLY A 633 39.73 -17.22 -2.22
C GLY A 633 39.24 -16.38 -1.03
N PHE A 634 39.29 -16.94 0.18
CA PHE A 634 39.07 -16.16 1.40
C PHE A 634 40.09 -15.03 1.48
N ARG A 635 39.61 -13.79 1.58
CA ARG A 635 40.43 -12.57 1.62
C ARG A 635 40.11 -11.75 2.86
N LYS A 636 41.11 -10.97 3.32
CA LYS A 636 40.97 -10.03 4.45
C LYS A 636 40.58 -8.63 4.02
N SER A 637 40.87 -8.28 2.76
CA SER A 637 40.66 -6.96 2.17
C SER A 637 39.80 -7.04 0.89
N ASP A 638 39.08 -5.95 0.63
CA ASP A 638 38.30 -5.70 -0.58
C ASP A 638 39.22 -5.38 -1.79
N PHE A 639 38.72 -5.52 -3.01
CA PHE A 639 39.43 -5.12 -4.22
C PHE A 639 38.53 -4.33 -5.20
N ARG A 640 39.13 -3.57 -6.11
CA ARG A 640 38.44 -2.86 -7.21
C ARG A 640 38.93 -3.39 -8.54
N VAL A 641 38.01 -3.46 -9.51
CA VAL A 641 38.34 -3.75 -10.90
C VAL A 641 38.41 -2.43 -11.65
N LEU A 642 39.59 -2.01 -12.08
CA LEU A 642 39.71 -0.91 -13.03
C LEU A 642 39.61 -1.48 -14.44
N VAL A 643 38.65 -1.00 -15.22
CA VAL A 643 38.54 -1.29 -16.64
C VAL A 643 39.14 -0.14 -17.41
N VAL A 644 39.97 -0.45 -18.41
CA VAL A 644 40.68 0.52 -19.24
C VAL A 644 40.32 0.30 -20.70
N LEU A 645 40.05 1.38 -21.41
CA LEU A 645 39.89 1.43 -22.87
C LEU A 645 41.06 2.20 -23.46
N ASP A 646 41.76 1.59 -24.42
CA ASP A 646 42.97 2.12 -25.04
C ASP A 646 42.95 1.97 -26.57
N ASP A 647 43.15 3.06 -27.31
CA ASP A 647 43.27 3.05 -28.78
C ASP A 647 44.71 2.88 -29.30
N GLY A 648 45.70 2.84 -28.41
CA GLY A 648 47.13 2.79 -28.71
C GLY A 648 47.71 4.10 -29.25
N LYS A 649 46.91 5.17 -29.32
CA LYS A 649 47.30 6.51 -29.82
C LYS A 649 47.30 7.58 -28.73
N GLY A 650 47.16 7.16 -27.47
CA GLY A 650 47.17 8.03 -26.30
C GLY A 650 45.78 8.48 -25.84
N HIS A 651 44.69 7.98 -26.43
CA HIS A 651 43.35 8.19 -25.91
C HIS A 651 42.95 7.04 -24.99
N VAL A 652 42.66 7.39 -23.74
CA VAL A 652 42.48 6.42 -22.67
C VAL A 652 41.26 6.80 -21.87
N HIS A 653 40.49 5.80 -21.48
CA HIS A 653 39.46 5.97 -20.49
C HIS A 653 39.50 4.82 -19.50
N ALA A 654 39.36 5.12 -18.22
CA ALA A 654 39.31 4.12 -17.17
C ALA A 654 38.09 4.32 -16.28
N ALA A 655 37.48 3.22 -15.86
CA ALA A 655 36.36 3.18 -14.93
C ALA A 655 36.65 2.20 -13.80
N ALA A 656 36.31 2.58 -12.57
CA ALA A 656 36.41 1.71 -11.41
C ALA A 656 35.07 0.99 -11.17
N LEU A 657 35.10 -0.35 -11.21
CA LEU A 657 33.94 -1.21 -11.05
C LEU A 657 34.02 -1.95 -9.71
N PRO A 658 32.98 -1.86 -8.87
CA PRO A 658 32.96 -2.51 -7.57
C PRO A 658 32.48 -3.97 -7.71
N PRO A 659 33.34 -4.97 -7.44
CA PRO A 659 32.93 -6.37 -7.45
C PRO A 659 31.79 -6.61 -6.45
N GLY A 660 30.79 -7.41 -6.83
CA GLY A 660 29.61 -7.65 -5.98
C GLY A 660 28.77 -6.39 -5.74
N TYR A 661 28.88 -5.38 -6.61
CA TYR A 661 28.12 -4.12 -6.59
C TYR A 661 28.31 -3.23 -5.35
N ASP A 662 29.34 -3.49 -4.53
CA ASP A 662 29.49 -2.99 -3.14
C ASP A 662 28.38 -3.48 -2.17
N TRP A 663 27.57 -4.44 -2.60
CA TRP A 663 26.50 -5.05 -1.77
C TRP A 663 26.95 -6.36 -1.14
N TYR A 664 27.79 -7.12 -1.83
CA TYR A 664 28.39 -8.34 -1.29
C TYR A 664 29.91 -8.24 -1.31
N ASN A 665 30.48 -7.92 -0.15
CA ASN A 665 31.90 -7.59 -0.04
C ASN A 665 32.78 -8.83 -0.36
N PRO A 666 33.86 -8.69 -1.17
CA PRO A 666 34.81 -9.76 -1.46
C PRO A 666 35.38 -10.51 -0.25
N THR A 667 35.45 -9.87 0.91
CA THR A 667 35.87 -10.51 2.17
C THR A 667 34.89 -11.57 2.67
N GLU A 668 33.62 -11.52 2.22
CA GLU A 668 32.56 -12.45 2.57
C GLU A 668 32.36 -13.57 1.54
N TRP A 669 33.06 -13.52 0.40
CA TRP A 669 32.90 -14.48 -0.68
C TRP A 669 33.39 -15.87 -0.28
N LYS A 670 32.62 -16.90 -0.62
CA LYS A 670 33.05 -18.30 -0.46
C LYS A 670 33.80 -18.76 -1.69
N ARG A 671 34.73 -19.71 -1.50
CA ARG A 671 35.50 -20.33 -2.61
C ARG A 671 34.64 -21.01 -3.68
N SER A 672 33.43 -21.43 -3.32
CA SER A 672 32.47 -22.08 -4.22
C SER A 672 31.57 -21.09 -4.95
N GLU A 673 31.62 -19.80 -4.61
CA GLU A 673 30.75 -18.79 -5.21
C GLU A 673 31.44 -18.16 -6.42
N HIS A 674 30.67 -18.06 -7.51
CA HIS A 674 31.06 -17.42 -8.76
C HIS A 674 30.24 -16.14 -8.90
N ILE A 675 30.91 -14.99 -8.94
CA ILE A 675 30.26 -13.68 -8.94
C ILE A 675 30.15 -13.18 -10.38
N HIS A 676 28.93 -13.19 -10.92
CA HIS A 676 28.59 -12.67 -12.24
C HIS A 676 28.23 -11.19 -12.14
N ASN A 677 29.17 -10.34 -12.53
CA ASN A 677 28.97 -8.90 -12.47
C ASN A 677 28.61 -8.37 -13.85
N ARG A 678 27.56 -7.56 -13.92
CA ARG A 678 27.10 -6.84 -15.11
C ARG A 678 27.23 -5.35 -14.84
N TYR A 679 27.96 -4.63 -15.67
CA TYR A 679 28.22 -3.21 -15.47
C TYR A 679 27.90 -2.40 -16.72
N THR A 680 27.40 -1.19 -16.50
CA THR A 680 27.47 -0.10 -17.49
C THR A 680 28.28 1.05 -16.93
N PHE A 681 29.05 1.71 -17.81
CA PHE A 681 29.69 2.98 -17.48
C PHE A 681 29.70 3.92 -18.68
N ALA A 682 29.55 5.22 -18.40
CA ALA A 682 29.45 6.24 -19.42
C ALA A 682 30.80 6.53 -20.07
N LEU A 683 30.82 6.60 -21.40
CA LEU A 683 31.98 7.02 -22.17
C LEU A 683 32.01 8.55 -22.26
N PRO A 684 33.15 9.22 -22.07
CA PRO A 684 33.22 10.67 -22.19
C PRO A 684 33.24 11.10 -23.66
N GLY A 685 32.69 12.29 -23.96
CA GLY A 685 32.69 12.85 -25.32
C GLY A 685 34.07 13.22 -25.87
N SER A 686 35.10 13.19 -25.02
CA SER A 686 36.49 13.39 -25.41
C SER A 686 37.14 12.17 -26.09
N LEU A 687 36.50 10.99 -26.04
CA LEU A 687 37.00 9.82 -26.77
C LEU A 687 36.61 9.94 -28.25
N PRO A 688 37.57 9.99 -29.18
CA PRO A 688 37.27 9.99 -30.60
C PRO A 688 36.69 8.64 -31.04
N GLU A 689 36.02 8.65 -32.20
CA GLU A 689 35.62 7.40 -32.86
C GLU A 689 36.85 6.56 -33.20
N GLY A 690 36.77 5.25 -32.96
CA GLY A 690 37.92 4.37 -33.10
C GLY A 690 37.74 3.00 -32.46
N ARG A 691 38.79 2.18 -32.57
CA ARG A 691 38.86 0.85 -31.96
C ARG A 691 39.68 0.96 -30.67
N TYR A 692 39.11 0.49 -29.58
CA TYR A 692 39.68 0.51 -28.24
C TYR A 692 39.83 -0.92 -27.73
N HIS A 693 40.99 -1.23 -27.16
CA HIS A 693 41.26 -2.49 -26.52
C HIS A 693 40.82 -2.44 -25.06
N LEU A 694 40.11 -3.48 -24.61
CA LEU A 694 39.67 -3.61 -23.23
C LEU A 694 40.79 -4.20 -22.36
N GLY A 695 41.20 -3.45 -21.35
CA GLY A 695 42.13 -3.87 -20.31
C GLY A 695 41.48 -3.91 -18.93
N VAL A 696 42.03 -4.74 -18.04
CA VAL A 696 41.64 -4.78 -16.62
C VAL A 696 42.86 -4.71 -15.71
N VAL A 697 42.71 -4.00 -14.59
CA VAL A 697 43.66 -3.94 -13.49
C VAL A 697 42.92 -4.20 -12.19
N LEU A 698 43.46 -5.02 -11.30
CA LEU A 698 42.88 -5.29 -9.99
C LEU A 698 43.66 -4.56 -8.91
N LEU A 699 42.96 -3.84 -8.03
CA LEU A 699 43.56 -3.08 -6.93
C LEU A 699 43.03 -3.55 -5.59
N ASP A 700 43.91 -3.79 -4.63
CA ASP A 700 43.52 -3.93 -3.23
C ASP A 700 43.10 -2.57 -2.66
N VAL A 701 41.89 -2.48 -2.09
CA VAL A 701 41.33 -1.20 -1.63
C VAL A 701 42.02 -0.69 -0.37
N GLU A 702 42.49 -1.60 0.49
CA GLU A 702 43.07 -1.24 1.78
C GLU A 702 44.53 -0.84 1.63
N THR A 703 45.30 -1.59 0.84
CA THR A 703 46.74 -1.32 0.66
C THR A 703 47.04 -0.43 -0.53
N GLY A 704 46.13 -0.34 -1.51
CA GLY A 704 46.38 0.31 -2.80
C GLY A 704 47.31 -0.48 -3.72
N GLU A 705 47.69 -1.70 -3.34
CA GLU A 705 48.58 -2.54 -4.15
C GLU A 705 47.86 -3.12 -5.36
N VAL A 706 48.56 -3.19 -6.49
CA VAL A 706 48.07 -3.87 -7.69
C VAL A 706 48.16 -5.39 -7.50
N LEU A 707 47.02 -6.07 -7.68
CA LEU A 707 46.97 -7.52 -7.76
C LEU A 707 47.40 -7.95 -9.17
N ARG A 708 48.58 -8.58 -9.29
CA ARG A 708 49.22 -8.89 -10.58
C ARG A 708 48.79 -10.25 -11.13
N PRO A 709 48.64 -10.41 -12.45
CA PRO A 709 48.47 -11.73 -13.06
C PRO A 709 49.63 -12.68 -12.70
N LEU A 710 49.30 -13.93 -12.30
CA LEU A 710 50.29 -14.95 -11.93
C LEU A 710 50.98 -15.59 -13.14
N ALA A 711 50.29 -15.65 -14.28
CA ALA A 711 50.87 -16.03 -15.55
C ALA A 711 51.30 -14.77 -16.29
N GLN A 712 52.61 -14.56 -16.47
CA GLN A 712 53.15 -13.47 -17.27
C GLN A 712 53.43 -13.96 -18.70
N PRO A 713 53.24 -13.11 -19.73
CA PRO A 713 53.69 -13.43 -21.09
C PRO A 713 55.21 -13.64 -21.12
N GLU A 714 55.70 -14.50 -22.04
CA GLU A 714 57.13 -14.82 -22.18
C GLU A 714 58.02 -13.59 -22.47
N ASP A 715 57.42 -12.51 -23.00
CA ASP A 715 58.04 -11.19 -23.20
C ASP A 715 57.14 -10.08 -22.59
N PRO A 716 57.41 -9.64 -21.34
CA PRO A 716 56.58 -8.65 -20.67
C PRO A 716 56.80 -7.26 -21.27
N GLN A 717 55.82 -6.77 -22.03
CA GLN A 717 55.80 -5.38 -22.45
C GLN A 717 55.70 -4.45 -21.24
N PRO A 718 56.33 -3.25 -21.28
CA PRO A 718 56.17 -2.27 -20.21
C PRO A 718 54.69 -1.89 -20.07
N ALA A 719 54.23 -1.76 -18.83
CA ALA A 719 52.86 -1.35 -18.54
C ALA A 719 52.54 -0.02 -19.21
N ARG A 720 51.43 0.01 -19.97
CA ARG A 720 50.94 1.19 -20.67
C ARG A 720 50.25 2.16 -19.73
N TYR A 721 49.51 1.64 -18.74
CA TYR A 721 48.72 2.44 -17.81
C TYR A 721 49.12 2.20 -16.36
N MET A 722 49.11 0.94 -15.95
CA MET A 722 49.38 0.56 -14.58
C MET A 722 50.04 -0.81 -14.57
N ASP A 723 51.00 -0.97 -13.68
CA ASP A 723 51.64 -2.26 -13.46
C ASP A 723 50.59 -3.34 -13.20
N GLY A 724 50.72 -4.53 -13.80
CA GLY A 724 49.75 -5.62 -13.69
C GLY A 724 48.49 -5.51 -14.57
N GLU A 725 48.44 -4.62 -15.55
CA GLU A 725 47.36 -4.57 -16.54
C GLU A 725 47.27 -5.86 -17.38
N LEU A 726 46.04 -6.27 -17.66
CA LEU A 726 45.72 -7.42 -18.51
C LEU A 726 44.77 -6.98 -19.62
N PHE A 727 45.24 -6.99 -20.87
CA PHE A 727 44.39 -6.78 -22.03
C PHE A 727 43.65 -8.06 -22.40
N LEU A 728 42.33 -7.97 -22.45
CA LEU A 728 41.41 -9.11 -22.57
C LEU A 728 41.19 -9.57 -24.02
N GLY A 729 41.85 -8.93 -24.99
CA GLY A 729 41.70 -9.21 -26.42
C GLY A 729 40.41 -8.68 -27.05
N GLU A 730 39.45 -8.21 -26.24
CA GLU A 730 38.20 -7.61 -26.71
C GLU A 730 38.44 -6.22 -27.32
N VAL A 731 37.68 -5.92 -28.37
CA VAL A 731 37.76 -4.66 -29.10
C VAL A 731 36.41 -3.97 -29.06
N VAL A 732 36.36 -2.83 -28.37
CA VAL A 732 35.22 -1.91 -28.32
C VAL A 732 35.37 -0.92 -29.46
N LYS A 733 34.30 -0.69 -30.23
CA LYS A 733 34.28 0.30 -31.30
C LYS A 733 33.45 1.49 -30.85
N ILE A 734 34.10 2.64 -30.66
CA ILE A 734 33.40 3.90 -30.47
C ILE A 734 33.04 4.44 -31.84
N VAL A 735 31.76 4.61 -32.11
CA VAL A 735 31.22 4.94 -33.44
C VAL A 735 30.30 6.16 -33.38
N SER A 736 29.87 6.63 -34.56
CA SER A 736 28.82 7.65 -34.64
C SER A 736 27.49 7.13 -34.08
N ARG A 737 26.60 8.02 -33.64
CA ARG A 737 25.25 7.65 -33.17
C ARG A 737 24.43 6.95 -34.25
N GLU A 738 24.60 7.35 -35.51
CA GLU A 738 23.92 6.73 -36.66
C GLU A 738 24.39 5.28 -36.84
N SER A 739 25.70 5.04 -36.78
CA SER A 739 26.27 3.69 -36.89
C SER A 739 25.85 2.79 -35.73
N ALA A 740 25.87 3.27 -34.48
CA ALA A 740 25.40 2.49 -33.35
C ALA A 740 23.90 2.15 -33.45
N THR A 741 23.09 3.06 -33.99
CA THR A 741 21.67 2.81 -34.24
C THR A 741 21.48 1.76 -35.34
N ALA A 742 22.32 1.76 -36.38
CA ALA A 742 22.29 0.75 -37.43
C ALA A 742 22.62 -0.66 -36.90
N GLU A 743 23.59 -0.79 -35.99
CA GLU A 743 23.87 -2.06 -35.32
C GLU A 743 22.71 -2.50 -34.42
N ALA A 744 22.12 -1.57 -33.65
CA ALA A 744 20.92 -1.86 -32.86
C ALA A 744 19.75 -2.35 -33.73
N ASP A 745 19.55 -1.76 -34.90
CA ASP A 745 18.54 -2.19 -35.87
C ASP A 745 18.85 -3.58 -36.45
N ALA A 746 20.12 -3.90 -36.68
CA ALA A 746 20.56 -5.21 -37.16
C ALA A 746 20.29 -6.30 -36.11
N ASP A 747 20.62 -6.06 -34.84
CA ASP A 747 20.32 -6.98 -33.75
C ASP A 747 18.82 -7.14 -33.49
N ARG A 748 18.03 -6.06 -33.64
CA ARG A 748 16.58 -6.16 -33.61
C ARG A 748 16.05 -7.03 -34.77
N GLN A 749 16.58 -6.92 -35.98
CA GLN A 749 16.19 -7.78 -37.10
C GLN A 749 16.58 -9.24 -36.83
N ARG A 750 17.79 -9.47 -36.33
CA ARG A 750 18.28 -10.79 -35.92
C ARG A 750 17.41 -11.40 -34.81
N MET A 751 16.93 -10.61 -33.86
CA MET A 751 15.98 -11.05 -32.85
C MET A 751 14.72 -11.64 -33.49
N VAL A 752 14.14 -10.97 -34.49
CA VAL A 752 12.96 -11.46 -35.21
C VAL A 752 13.26 -12.77 -35.94
N GLU A 753 14.43 -12.89 -36.58
CA GLU A 753 14.86 -14.13 -37.24
C GLU A 753 15.03 -15.30 -36.26
N LEU A 754 15.64 -15.04 -35.10
CA LEU A 754 15.82 -16.02 -34.02
C LEU A 754 14.48 -16.46 -33.43
N ALA A 755 13.56 -15.53 -33.20
CA ALA A 755 12.22 -15.83 -32.72
C ALA A 755 11.46 -16.74 -33.70
N ARG A 756 11.58 -16.49 -35.02
CA ARG A 756 10.98 -17.33 -36.06
C ARG A 756 11.63 -18.71 -36.21
N SER A 757 12.86 -18.87 -35.69
CA SER A 757 13.64 -20.10 -35.76
C SER A 757 13.57 -20.93 -34.46
N ASP A 758 12.56 -20.70 -33.61
CA ASP A 758 12.39 -21.35 -32.30
C ASP A 758 13.59 -21.17 -31.34
N ARG A 759 14.29 -20.03 -31.44
CA ARG A 759 15.38 -19.66 -30.52
C ARG A 759 14.95 -18.51 -29.60
N CYS A 760 13.84 -18.70 -28.88
CA CYS A 760 13.17 -17.62 -28.15
C CYS A 760 14.06 -16.90 -27.11
N GLY A 761 14.90 -17.66 -26.37
CA GLY A 761 15.84 -17.08 -25.40
C GLY A 761 16.93 -16.24 -26.07
N ASP A 762 17.48 -16.72 -27.18
CA ASP A 762 18.50 -16.00 -27.96
C ASP A 762 17.90 -14.77 -28.65
N ALA A 763 16.64 -14.84 -29.06
CA ALA A 763 15.91 -13.70 -29.60
C ALA A 763 15.84 -12.56 -28.56
N TRP A 764 15.44 -12.87 -27.31
CA TRP A 764 15.44 -11.86 -26.26
C TRP A 764 16.83 -11.33 -25.95
N GLN A 765 17.85 -12.18 -26.01
CA GLN A 765 19.25 -11.76 -25.83
C GLN A 765 19.69 -10.79 -26.95
N ALA A 766 19.36 -11.05 -28.21
CA ALA A 766 19.62 -10.11 -29.32
C ALA A 766 18.88 -8.77 -29.12
N TRP A 767 17.67 -8.77 -28.55
CA TRP A 767 17.02 -7.51 -28.15
C TRP A 767 17.78 -6.77 -27.04
N ARG A 768 18.40 -7.47 -26.09
CA ARG A 768 19.25 -6.85 -25.06
C ARG A 768 20.49 -6.21 -25.69
N GLU A 769 21.13 -6.90 -26.63
CA GLU A 769 22.27 -6.39 -27.41
C GLU A 769 21.89 -5.10 -28.17
N ALA A 770 20.75 -5.11 -28.88
CA ALA A 770 20.21 -3.92 -29.54
C ALA A 770 20.05 -2.72 -28.58
N ARG A 771 19.49 -2.95 -27.38
CA ARG A 771 19.35 -1.91 -26.35
C ARG A 771 20.69 -1.43 -25.82
N TRP A 772 21.69 -2.31 -25.69
CA TRP A 772 23.01 -1.96 -25.14
C TRP A 772 23.85 -1.11 -26.08
N HIS A 773 23.75 -1.31 -27.40
CA HIS A 773 24.39 -0.42 -28.39
C HIS A 773 23.99 1.06 -28.19
N ILE A 774 22.72 1.32 -27.85
CA ILE A 774 22.15 2.67 -27.74
C ILE A 774 21.46 2.89 -26.39
N PHE A 775 22.11 2.49 -25.30
CA PHE A 775 21.53 2.43 -23.95
C PHE A 775 20.76 3.68 -23.48
N LYS A 776 21.21 4.89 -23.87
CA LYS A 776 20.59 6.17 -23.49
C LYS A 776 19.36 6.54 -24.34
N ASN A 777 19.09 5.84 -25.44
CA ASN A 777 18.02 6.15 -26.40
C ASN A 777 16.67 5.60 -25.93
N LYS A 778 16.02 6.30 -25.00
CA LYS A 778 14.72 5.88 -24.44
C LYS A 778 13.61 5.79 -25.48
N SER A 779 13.57 6.71 -26.45
CA SER A 779 12.55 6.71 -27.51
C SER A 779 12.61 5.44 -28.36
N TYR A 780 13.82 4.96 -28.68
CA TYR A 780 13.98 3.71 -29.42
C TYR A 780 13.47 2.51 -28.62
N HIS A 781 13.77 2.45 -27.32
CA HIS A 781 13.28 1.39 -26.46
C HIS A 781 11.75 1.41 -26.36
N GLU A 782 11.14 2.57 -26.10
CA GLU A 782 9.68 2.72 -25.98
C GLU A 782 8.95 2.40 -27.29
N GLU A 783 9.55 2.68 -28.45
CA GLU A 783 8.98 2.39 -29.77
C GLU A 783 8.99 0.89 -30.11
N PHE A 784 10.11 0.20 -29.85
CA PHE A 784 10.32 -1.17 -30.37
C PHE A 784 10.23 -2.28 -29.32
N GLU A 785 10.28 -1.98 -28.02
CA GLU A 785 10.13 -2.99 -26.96
C GLU A 785 8.80 -3.76 -27.03
N PRO A 786 7.64 -3.13 -27.28
CA PRO A 786 6.38 -3.86 -27.44
C PRO A 786 6.45 -4.89 -28.57
N GLN A 787 7.04 -4.54 -29.71
CA GLN A 787 7.22 -5.47 -30.83
C GLN A 787 8.14 -6.63 -30.43
N ALA A 788 9.27 -6.35 -29.77
CA ALA A 788 10.20 -7.39 -29.32
C ALA A 788 9.55 -8.36 -28.32
N MET A 789 8.74 -7.84 -27.40
CA MET A 789 7.96 -8.64 -26.46
C MET A 789 6.95 -9.55 -27.17
N SER A 790 6.16 -9.02 -28.11
CA SER A 790 5.18 -9.81 -28.86
C SER A 790 5.82 -10.90 -29.72
N GLU A 791 6.96 -10.63 -30.38
CA GLU A 791 7.68 -11.63 -31.20
C GLU A 791 8.25 -12.77 -30.34
N VAL A 792 8.82 -12.45 -29.17
CA VAL A 792 9.32 -13.48 -28.23
C VAL A 792 8.16 -14.26 -27.61
N ALA A 793 7.05 -13.61 -27.26
CA ALA A 793 5.85 -14.27 -26.79
C ALA A 793 5.29 -15.24 -27.85
N ALA A 794 5.21 -14.80 -29.11
CA ALA A 794 4.80 -15.64 -30.23
C ALA A 794 5.72 -16.86 -30.42
N CYS A 795 7.04 -16.69 -30.27
CA CYS A 795 7.99 -17.80 -30.32
C CYS A 795 7.67 -18.88 -29.28
N TYR A 796 7.46 -18.50 -28.01
CA TYR A 796 7.10 -19.45 -26.96
C TYR A 796 5.71 -20.07 -27.18
N ALA A 797 4.74 -19.31 -27.69
CA ALA A 797 3.43 -19.83 -28.03
C ALA A 797 3.48 -20.86 -29.17
N ASN A 798 4.35 -20.66 -30.17
CA ASN A 798 4.57 -21.64 -31.24
C ASN A 798 5.25 -22.91 -30.72
N ARG A 799 6.19 -22.78 -29.76
CA ARG A 799 6.79 -23.94 -29.09
C ARG A 799 5.75 -24.76 -28.32
N ALA A 800 4.83 -24.10 -27.64
CA ALA A 800 3.71 -24.78 -26.98
C ALA A 800 2.82 -25.54 -27.98
N ALA A 801 2.57 -24.97 -29.16
CA ALA A 801 1.80 -25.62 -30.21
C ALA A 801 2.52 -26.83 -30.84
N ALA A 802 3.85 -26.89 -30.78
CA ALA A 802 4.68 -27.92 -31.41
C ALA A 802 4.90 -29.18 -30.56
N THR A 803 4.59 -29.14 -29.26
CA THR A 803 4.73 -30.28 -28.35
C THR A 803 3.35 -30.83 -27.97
N ASP A 804 3.28 -32.11 -27.58
CA ASP A 804 2.09 -32.71 -26.97
C ASP A 804 2.20 -32.86 -25.45
N ASP A 805 3.38 -32.62 -24.87
CA ASP A 805 3.59 -32.65 -23.41
C ASP A 805 2.91 -31.44 -22.77
N VAL A 806 1.85 -31.70 -22.01
CA VAL A 806 1.09 -30.70 -21.25
C VAL A 806 1.99 -29.83 -20.36
N GLN A 807 2.99 -30.42 -19.69
CA GLN A 807 3.86 -29.68 -18.79
C GLN A 807 4.86 -28.79 -19.52
N GLU A 808 5.22 -29.15 -20.76
CA GLU A 808 6.00 -28.29 -21.64
C GLU A 808 5.14 -27.15 -22.21
N LYS A 809 3.88 -27.43 -22.59
CA LYS A 809 2.89 -26.40 -22.98
C LYS A 809 2.69 -25.36 -21.90
N VAL A 810 2.44 -25.81 -20.66
CA VAL A 810 2.24 -24.93 -19.49
C VAL A 810 3.46 -24.03 -19.31
N ARG A 811 4.68 -24.59 -19.34
CA ARG A 811 5.92 -23.83 -19.19
C ARG A 811 6.08 -22.80 -20.31
N ALA A 812 5.94 -23.21 -21.56
CA ALA A 812 6.10 -22.33 -22.71
C ALA A 812 5.05 -21.20 -22.73
N LEU A 813 3.78 -21.48 -22.47
CA LEU A 813 2.73 -20.46 -22.45
C LEU A 813 2.84 -19.52 -21.25
N THR A 814 3.25 -20.03 -20.08
CA THR A 814 3.53 -19.17 -18.91
C THR A 814 4.68 -18.21 -19.20
N GLU A 815 5.73 -18.68 -19.89
CA GLU A 815 6.83 -17.84 -20.36
C GLU A 815 6.37 -16.82 -21.42
N ALA A 816 5.54 -17.23 -22.39
CA ALA A 816 4.99 -16.33 -23.40
C ALA A 816 4.20 -15.18 -22.78
N ARG A 817 3.33 -15.49 -21.81
CA ARG A 817 2.52 -14.51 -21.09
C ARG A 817 3.33 -13.50 -20.29
N TRP A 818 4.55 -13.84 -19.89
CA TRP A 818 5.42 -12.87 -19.23
C TRP A 818 5.80 -11.72 -20.16
N TYR A 819 6.03 -12.01 -21.43
CA TYR A 819 6.40 -11.01 -22.42
C TYR A 819 5.19 -10.27 -22.95
N ASP A 820 4.14 -11.00 -23.35
CA ASP A 820 2.90 -10.40 -23.86
C ASP A 820 1.72 -11.31 -23.48
N HIS A 821 0.98 -10.91 -22.44
CA HIS A 821 -0.18 -11.65 -21.95
C HIS A 821 -1.47 -11.38 -22.74
N ASP A 822 -1.48 -10.35 -23.59
CA ASP A 822 -2.64 -9.92 -24.37
C ASP A 822 -2.56 -10.38 -25.84
N LEU A 823 -1.41 -10.89 -26.29
CA LEU A 823 -1.26 -11.47 -27.61
C LEU A 823 -2.29 -12.59 -27.86
N ASP A 824 -3.13 -12.42 -28.90
CA ASP A 824 -4.20 -13.36 -29.26
C ASP A 824 -3.68 -14.81 -29.37
N LEU A 825 -2.53 -15.01 -30.03
CA LEU A 825 -1.90 -16.33 -30.18
C LEU A 825 -1.58 -17.02 -28.84
N VAL A 826 -1.23 -16.24 -27.81
CA VAL A 826 -0.96 -16.74 -26.46
C VAL A 826 -2.28 -17.06 -25.77
N THR A 827 -3.24 -16.13 -25.82
CA THR A 827 -4.51 -16.29 -25.08
C THR A 827 -5.42 -17.39 -25.66
N ASP A 828 -5.41 -17.58 -26.98
CA ASP A 828 -6.18 -18.62 -27.67
C ASP A 828 -5.71 -20.03 -27.33
N GLN A 829 -4.43 -20.20 -26.98
CA GLN A 829 -3.86 -21.48 -26.53
C GLN A 829 -3.94 -21.65 -25.00
N ALA A 830 -3.65 -20.59 -24.24
CA ALA A 830 -3.59 -20.65 -22.79
C ALA A 830 -4.97 -20.89 -22.14
N ARG A 831 -6.04 -20.25 -22.66
CA ARG A 831 -7.37 -20.33 -22.04
C ARG A 831 -8.00 -21.72 -22.12
N PRO A 832 -8.01 -22.43 -23.27
CA PRO A 832 -8.52 -23.80 -23.31
C PRO A 832 -7.73 -24.75 -22.41
N LEU A 833 -6.40 -24.67 -22.44
CA LEU A 833 -5.53 -25.50 -21.60
C LEU A 833 -5.75 -25.23 -20.10
N ALA A 834 -5.93 -23.97 -19.71
CA ALA A 834 -6.27 -23.62 -18.33
C ALA A 834 -7.60 -24.24 -17.89
N ALA A 835 -8.61 -24.28 -18.76
CA ALA A 835 -9.89 -24.92 -18.47
C ALA A 835 -9.77 -26.45 -18.34
N GLU A 836 -8.95 -27.09 -19.17
CA GLU A 836 -8.64 -28.52 -19.07
C GLU A 836 -7.94 -28.86 -17.75
N LEU A 837 -6.94 -28.06 -17.37
CA LEU A 837 -6.24 -28.21 -16.09
C LEU A 837 -7.15 -27.95 -14.90
N ASP A 838 -8.06 -26.97 -14.97
CA ASP A 838 -9.04 -26.75 -13.91
C ASP A 838 -9.94 -27.97 -13.71
N ALA A 839 -10.41 -28.59 -14.80
CA ALA A 839 -11.21 -29.82 -14.74
C ALA A 839 -10.41 -31.03 -14.23
N ALA A 840 -9.13 -31.15 -14.59
CA ALA A 840 -8.24 -32.17 -14.06
C ALA A 840 -7.99 -31.99 -12.54
N GLY A 841 -7.86 -30.74 -12.10
CA GLY A 841 -7.79 -30.38 -10.68
C GLY A 841 -9.06 -30.80 -9.93
N ASP A 842 -10.24 -30.58 -10.51
CA ASP A 842 -11.53 -31.01 -9.94
C ASP A 842 -11.59 -32.54 -9.80
N ALA A 843 -11.12 -33.28 -10.80
CA ALA A 843 -11.06 -34.75 -10.77
C ALA A 843 -10.11 -35.26 -9.67
N CYS A 844 -8.92 -34.65 -9.51
CA CYS A 844 -7.98 -34.99 -8.45
C CYS A 844 -8.51 -34.64 -7.05
N ALA A 845 -9.18 -33.50 -6.92
CA ALA A 845 -9.83 -33.11 -5.67
C ALA A 845 -10.95 -34.10 -5.27
N ALA A 846 -11.74 -34.59 -6.24
CA ALA A 846 -12.75 -35.62 -6.00
C ALA A 846 -12.13 -36.96 -5.57
N ALA A 847 -10.91 -37.27 -6.03
CA ALA A 847 -10.13 -38.43 -5.60
C ALA A 847 -9.35 -38.21 -4.28
N LEU A 848 -9.48 -37.04 -3.64
CA LEU A 848 -8.72 -36.62 -2.45
C LEU A 848 -7.19 -36.58 -2.66
N ASP A 849 -6.73 -36.49 -3.92
CA ASP A 849 -5.33 -36.26 -4.26
C ASP A 849 -5.05 -34.76 -4.31
N TRP A 850 -4.70 -34.19 -3.16
CA TRP A 850 -4.50 -32.76 -3.00
C TRP A 850 -3.21 -32.24 -3.64
N GLU A 851 -2.21 -33.10 -3.85
CA GLU A 851 -0.97 -32.74 -4.56
C GLU A 851 -1.26 -32.56 -6.06
N CYS A 852 -1.94 -33.55 -6.66
CA CYS A 852 -2.41 -33.43 -8.04
C CYS A 852 -3.37 -32.25 -8.21
N ALA A 853 -4.36 -32.11 -7.31
CA ALA A 853 -5.36 -31.05 -7.42
C ALA A 853 -4.71 -29.65 -7.37
N TYR A 854 -3.84 -29.41 -6.39
CA TYR A 854 -3.15 -28.13 -6.26
C TYR A 854 -2.25 -27.84 -7.46
N GLY A 855 -1.48 -28.83 -7.95
CA GLY A 855 -0.62 -28.67 -9.12
C GLY A 855 -1.40 -28.23 -10.35
N ASN A 856 -2.51 -28.90 -10.65
CA ASN A 856 -3.37 -28.54 -11.79
C ASN A 856 -4.00 -27.15 -11.65
N TYR A 857 -4.54 -26.80 -10.47
CA TYR A 857 -5.11 -25.47 -10.27
C TYR A 857 -4.05 -24.36 -10.35
N ARG A 858 -2.86 -24.60 -9.81
CA ARG A 858 -1.73 -23.65 -9.89
C ARG A 858 -1.33 -23.41 -11.35
N ASP A 859 -1.21 -24.48 -12.13
CA ASP A 859 -0.83 -24.40 -13.55
C ASP A 859 -1.94 -23.72 -14.37
N ALA A 860 -3.21 -24.02 -14.08
CA ALA A 860 -4.35 -23.32 -14.68
C ALA A 860 -4.32 -21.81 -14.39
N LEU A 861 -4.00 -21.39 -13.17
CA LEU A 861 -3.88 -19.97 -12.79
C LEU A 861 -2.67 -19.28 -13.42
N ALA A 862 -1.56 -20.02 -13.61
CA ALA A 862 -0.39 -19.50 -14.32
C ALA A 862 -0.69 -19.21 -15.80
N LEU A 863 -1.65 -19.94 -16.40
CA LEU A 863 -2.13 -19.72 -17.76
C LEU A 863 -3.28 -18.71 -17.86
N ASP A 864 -4.24 -18.74 -16.94
CA ASP A 864 -5.36 -17.79 -16.88
C ASP A 864 -5.65 -17.31 -15.43
N PRO A 865 -5.05 -16.18 -15.00
CA PRO A 865 -5.21 -15.58 -13.68
C PRO A 865 -6.61 -15.05 -13.40
N ARG A 866 -7.49 -15.03 -14.42
CA ARG A 866 -8.87 -14.54 -14.32
C ARG A 866 -9.81 -15.58 -13.74
N LEU A 867 -9.34 -16.83 -13.60
CA LEU A 867 -10.08 -17.96 -13.03
C LEU A 867 -10.20 -17.85 -11.50
N SER A 868 -10.95 -16.86 -11.02
CA SER A 868 -11.15 -16.58 -9.60
C SER A 868 -11.63 -17.79 -8.78
N TRP A 869 -12.50 -18.61 -9.38
CA TRP A 869 -13.02 -19.81 -8.73
C TRP A 869 -11.97 -20.92 -8.64
N THR A 870 -11.15 -21.09 -9.67
CA THR A 870 -9.97 -21.98 -9.65
C THR A 870 -9.00 -21.56 -8.57
N ARG A 871 -8.77 -20.26 -8.38
CA ARG A 871 -7.96 -19.78 -7.25
C ARG A 871 -8.55 -20.21 -5.91
N ARG A 872 -9.86 -20.06 -5.71
CA ARG A 872 -10.52 -20.50 -4.47
C ARG A 872 -10.32 -22.00 -4.24
N LYS A 873 -10.41 -22.81 -5.29
CA LYS A 873 -10.12 -24.25 -5.26
C LYS A 873 -8.64 -24.53 -4.93
N ALA A 874 -7.71 -23.80 -5.53
CA ALA A 874 -6.27 -23.88 -5.26
C ALA A 874 -5.94 -23.59 -3.80
N GLU A 875 -6.53 -22.54 -3.21
CA GLU A 875 -6.36 -22.21 -1.79
C GLU A 875 -6.77 -23.37 -0.89
N GLN A 876 -7.95 -23.96 -1.16
CA GLN A 876 -8.47 -25.08 -0.39
C GLN A 876 -7.60 -26.34 -0.55
N ALA A 877 -7.19 -26.65 -1.78
CA ALA A 877 -6.31 -27.79 -2.05
C ALA A 877 -4.96 -27.63 -1.33
N ARG A 878 -4.37 -26.42 -1.33
CA ARG A 878 -3.14 -26.13 -0.60
C ARG A 878 -3.27 -26.30 0.90
N ASP A 879 -4.34 -25.76 1.50
CA ASP A 879 -4.60 -25.91 2.94
C ASP A 879 -4.64 -27.39 3.34
N LEU A 880 -5.37 -28.20 2.57
CA LEU A 880 -5.51 -29.64 2.79
C LEU A 880 -4.20 -30.40 2.59
N ARG A 881 -3.46 -30.08 1.53
CA ARG A 881 -2.15 -30.66 1.20
C ARG A 881 -1.11 -30.39 2.28
N LEU A 882 -1.07 -29.17 2.82
CA LEU A 882 -0.10 -28.76 3.84
C LEU A 882 -0.54 -29.07 5.29
N GLY A 883 -1.77 -29.57 5.49
CA GLY A 883 -2.32 -29.81 6.82
C GLY A 883 -2.50 -28.52 7.65
N ILE A 884 -2.70 -27.39 6.97
CA ILE A 884 -2.93 -26.10 7.63
C ILE A 884 -4.40 -26.03 8.01
N LYS A 885 -4.68 -25.66 9.27
CA LYS A 885 -6.05 -25.33 9.67
C LYS A 885 -6.45 -24.02 9.00
N GLY A 886 -6.91 -24.11 7.76
CA GLY A 886 -7.52 -23.00 7.04
C GLY A 886 -8.72 -22.44 7.80
N LYS A 887 -9.13 -21.22 7.47
CA LYS A 887 -10.37 -20.59 7.99
C LYS A 887 -11.66 -21.19 7.37
N THR A 888 -11.55 -22.22 6.53
CA THR A 888 -12.66 -22.87 5.83
C THR A 888 -13.02 -24.19 6.51
N PRO A 889 -14.32 -24.53 6.70
CA PRO A 889 -14.73 -25.84 7.19
C PRO A 889 -14.20 -26.95 6.26
N LEU A 890 -13.75 -28.07 6.84
CA LEU A 890 -13.35 -29.25 6.09
C LEU A 890 -14.60 -29.88 5.42
N PRO A 891 -14.48 -30.41 4.19
CA PRO A 891 -15.53 -31.24 3.61
C PRO A 891 -15.89 -32.41 4.54
N GLU A 892 -17.18 -32.82 4.55
CA GLU A 892 -17.63 -33.94 5.37
C GLU A 892 -16.80 -35.21 5.06
N GLY A 893 -16.28 -35.85 6.11
CA GLY A 893 -15.45 -37.06 5.99
C GLY A 893 -13.94 -36.83 5.80
N VAL A 894 -13.48 -35.57 5.67
CA VAL A 894 -12.05 -35.25 5.52
C VAL A 894 -11.43 -34.87 6.86
N THR A 895 -10.48 -35.68 7.34
CA THR A 895 -9.62 -35.32 8.47
C THR A 895 -8.33 -34.69 7.95
N LEU A 896 -7.91 -33.57 8.55
CA LEU A 896 -6.61 -32.97 8.22
C LEU A 896 -5.49 -33.99 8.42
N PRO A 897 -4.55 -34.12 7.47
CA PRO A 897 -3.32 -34.86 7.72
C PRO A 897 -2.61 -34.23 8.93
N PRO A 898 -1.85 -35.03 9.72
CA PRO A 898 -1.04 -34.47 10.79
C PRO A 898 -0.15 -33.37 10.21
N PRO A 899 0.03 -32.24 10.92
CA PRO A 899 0.79 -31.11 10.40
C PRO A 899 2.18 -31.59 9.96
N VAL A 900 2.54 -31.28 8.72
CA VAL A 900 3.85 -31.62 8.17
C VAL A 900 4.90 -30.95 9.06
N LYS A 901 5.61 -31.75 9.86
CA LYS A 901 6.74 -31.23 10.62
C LYS A 901 7.77 -30.74 9.61
N PRO A 902 8.30 -29.51 9.75
CA PRO A 902 9.35 -29.06 8.86
C PRO A 902 10.50 -30.06 8.94
N ASP A 903 10.95 -30.55 7.78
CA ASP A 903 12.09 -31.46 7.71
C ASP A 903 13.23 -30.91 8.55
N LYS A 904 13.72 -31.72 9.50
CA LYS A 904 15.05 -31.48 10.03
C LYS A 904 15.99 -31.58 8.84
N PRO A 905 16.92 -30.63 8.63
CA PRO A 905 17.89 -30.75 7.55
C PRO A 905 18.62 -32.09 7.73
N GLU A 906 18.43 -33.01 6.79
CA GLU A 906 19.26 -34.22 6.74
C GLU A 906 20.71 -33.75 6.51
N PRO A 907 21.66 -34.14 7.37
CA PRO A 907 23.05 -33.89 7.08
C PRO A 907 23.38 -34.63 5.78
N ARG A 908 23.73 -33.88 4.73
CA ARG A 908 24.26 -34.45 3.49
C ARG A 908 25.42 -35.38 3.88
N LYS A 909 25.26 -36.69 3.64
CA LYS A 909 26.38 -37.62 3.73
C LYS A 909 27.43 -37.16 2.71
N PRO A 910 28.69 -36.93 3.13
CA PRO A 910 29.74 -36.58 2.19
C PRO A 910 29.93 -37.74 1.20
N PRO A 911 30.30 -37.45 -0.07
CA PRO A 911 30.59 -38.49 -1.05
C PRO A 911 31.76 -39.36 -0.56
N PRO A 912 31.80 -40.67 -0.92
CA PRO A 912 32.86 -41.56 -0.48
C PRO A 912 34.22 -41.07 -1.00
N ILE A 913 35.15 -40.88 -0.07
CA ILE A 913 36.54 -40.52 -0.33
C ILE A 913 37.25 -41.75 -0.93
N PRO A 914 37.96 -41.64 -2.07
CA PRO A 914 38.78 -42.76 -2.56
C PRO A 914 39.98 -42.99 -1.63
N PRO A 915 40.43 -44.24 -1.45
CA PRO A 915 41.46 -44.57 -0.48
C PRO A 915 42.80 -43.95 -0.88
N ARG A 916 43.47 -43.30 0.07
CA ARG A 916 44.88 -42.95 -0.03
C ARG A 916 45.71 -44.04 0.65
N GLU A 917 46.69 -44.54 -0.08
CA GLU A 917 47.74 -45.44 0.36
C GLU A 917 48.67 -44.77 1.39
N GLY A 918 49.17 -45.58 2.33
CA GLY A 918 50.47 -45.45 3.03
C GLY A 918 50.65 -44.29 4.00
N ASP A 919 50.69 -44.56 5.32
CA ASP A 919 51.93 -45.00 5.99
C ASP A 919 51.70 -45.14 7.50
N ASP A 920 52.33 -46.17 8.05
CA ASP A 920 52.33 -46.63 9.44
C ASP A 920 53.16 -45.72 10.37
N ASP A 921 52.75 -45.57 11.63
CA ASP A 921 53.47 -46.06 12.85
C ASP A 921 53.20 -45.27 14.15
N ALA A 922 52.97 -46.06 15.22
CA ALA A 922 53.19 -45.85 16.67
C ALA A 922 52.53 -44.65 17.41
N GLY A 923 51.99 -44.71 18.63
CA GLY A 923 51.93 -45.64 19.77
C GLY A 923 51.54 -44.77 20.99
N ASP A 924 50.40 -45.03 21.65
CA ASP A 924 50.22 -45.66 22.98
C ASP A 924 50.49 -44.77 24.22
N GLU A 925 49.78 -45.10 25.31
CA GLU A 925 49.75 -44.52 26.69
C GLU A 925 48.79 -43.32 26.92
N GLY A 926 47.93 -43.25 27.95
CA GLY A 926 47.76 -44.07 29.15
C GLY A 926 47.54 -43.18 30.39
N ASP A 927 46.30 -43.22 30.91
CA ASP A 927 45.86 -43.03 32.31
C ASP A 927 45.95 -41.71 33.12
N ASP A 928 44.91 -41.62 33.98
CA ASP A 928 44.84 -41.12 35.36
C ASP A 928 43.96 -39.90 35.74
N ALA A 929 43.27 -40.15 36.87
CA ALA A 929 42.09 -39.53 37.45
C ALA A 929 42.39 -38.34 38.37
N ASP A 930 41.37 -37.52 38.70
CA ASP A 930 40.83 -37.43 40.08
C ASP A 930 39.80 -36.30 40.29
N GLU A 931 38.92 -36.56 41.26
CA GLU A 931 37.79 -35.76 41.77
C GLU A 931 38.19 -34.46 42.50
N ALA A 932 37.33 -33.43 42.46
CA ALA A 932 36.62 -32.86 43.64
C ALA A 932 36.25 -31.36 43.50
N ASP A 933 34.93 -31.15 43.50
CA ASP A 933 34.09 -30.19 44.24
C ASP A 933 34.03 -28.65 43.99
N ALA A 934 32.76 -28.27 43.77
CA ALA A 934 31.99 -27.02 43.90
C ALA A 934 32.63 -25.62 44.00
N SER A 935 32.18 -24.73 43.09
CA SER A 935 31.53 -23.47 43.48
C SER A 935 30.69 -22.84 42.35
N GLU A 936 29.52 -22.33 42.72
CA GLU A 936 28.69 -21.44 41.89
C GLU A 936 29.47 -20.15 41.56
N GLU A 937 29.56 -19.79 40.28
CA GLU A 937 29.77 -18.39 39.89
C GLU A 937 29.07 -18.08 38.55
N ALA A 938 28.48 -16.88 38.51
CA ALA A 938 27.49 -16.40 37.56
C ALA A 938 27.97 -16.30 36.10
N PRO A 939 27.07 -16.36 35.10
CA PRO A 939 27.42 -16.12 33.71
C PRO A 939 27.81 -14.64 33.48
N PRO A 940 28.77 -14.36 32.57
CA PRO A 940 29.29 -13.02 32.34
C PRO A 940 28.23 -12.07 31.73
N PRO A 941 28.36 -10.75 31.94
CA PRO A 941 27.28 -9.80 31.71
C PRO A 941 27.01 -9.57 30.22
N ARG A 942 25.72 -9.48 29.89
CA ARG A 942 25.20 -8.98 28.62
C ARG A 942 25.62 -7.52 28.44
N LEU A 943 26.50 -7.24 27.47
CA LEU A 943 26.79 -5.90 27.01
C LEU A 943 25.54 -5.32 26.31
N GLY A 944 24.94 -4.30 26.91
CA GLY A 944 23.83 -3.53 26.35
C GLY A 944 24.28 -2.56 25.24
N PRO A 945 23.33 -1.97 24.49
CA PRO A 945 23.62 -1.14 23.33
C PRO A 945 23.98 0.28 23.78
N ALA A 946 25.24 0.51 24.11
CA ALA A 946 25.78 1.85 24.33
C ALA A 946 27.27 1.89 23.93
N GLY A 947 27.55 2.35 22.71
CA GLY A 947 28.90 2.62 22.24
C GLY A 947 28.92 2.77 20.73
N LEU A 948 29.54 3.84 20.22
CA LEU A 948 29.66 4.26 18.81
C LEU A 948 28.49 5.09 18.26
N ARG A 949 28.35 6.30 18.82
CA ARG A 949 27.90 7.48 18.05
C ARG A 949 29.16 8.16 17.48
N PRO A 950 29.30 8.37 16.16
CA PRO A 950 30.30 9.30 15.65
C PRO A 950 29.87 10.73 16.00
N ASP A 951 30.80 11.52 16.55
CA ASP A 951 30.61 12.94 16.81
C ASP A 951 30.71 13.74 15.49
N PHE A 952 29.57 14.13 14.93
CA PHE A 952 29.48 14.88 13.66
C PHE A 952 29.74 16.40 13.81
N ARG A 953 30.59 16.85 14.75
CA ARG A 953 30.93 18.28 14.93
C ARG A 953 32.26 18.74 14.35
N GLN A 954 33.06 17.89 13.70
CA GLN A 954 34.38 18.27 13.17
C GLN A 954 34.58 18.13 11.64
N LEU A 955 33.53 18.29 10.84
CA LEU A 955 33.66 18.53 9.39
C LEU A 955 32.90 19.80 8.98
N LYS A 956 33.31 20.94 9.54
CA LYS A 956 33.04 22.28 8.98
C LYS A 956 34.36 22.85 8.47
N LYS A 957 34.75 22.47 7.25
CA LYS A 957 35.65 23.20 6.36
C LYS A 957 35.59 22.53 4.99
N THR A 958 34.62 22.95 4.19
CA THR A 958 34.62 22.83 2.74
C THR A 958 35.75 23.68 2.16
N PRO A 959 36.60 23.17 1.25
CA PRO A 959 37.17 23.98 0.19
C PRO A 959 36.04 24.35 -0.79
N GLU A 960 36.04 25.60 -1.22
CA GLU A 960 35.08 26.19 -2.15
C GLU A 960 35.10 25.48 -3.52
N GLY A 961 33.93 25.37 -4.14
CA GLY A 961 33.77 25.13 -5.58
C GLY A 961 33.36 23.70 -5.94
N LEU A 962 32.04 23.48 -6.03
CA LEU A 962 31.36 22.66 -7.06
C LEU A 962 29.86 22.66 -6.73
N GLU A 963 29.10 23.43 -7.50
CA GLU A 963 27.63 23.41 -7.48
C GLU A 963 27.10 22.06 -7.99
N PRO A 964 26.05 21.49 -7.39
CA PRO A 964 25.38 20.33 -7.95
C PRO A 964 24.33 20.80 -8.96
N THR A 965 24.54 20.49 -10.24
CA THR A 965 23.52 20.56 -11.28
C THR A 965 22.51 19.41 -11.08
N GLU A 966 21.23 19.77 -11.00
CA GLU A 966 20.08 18.86 -11.07
C GLU A 966 19.89 18.38 -12.53
N GLU A 967 19.97 17.07 -12.77
CA GLU A 967 19.27 16.35 -13.85
C GLU A 967 18.84 14.95 -13.38
#